data_AF-A0A9J7L7V3-F1
#
_entry.id   AF-A0A9J7L7V3-F1
#
_cell.length_a   1.000
_cell.length_b   1.000
_cell.length_c   1.000
_cell.angle_alpha   90.00
_cell.angle_beta   90.00
_cell.angle_gamma   90.00
#
_symmetry.space_group_name_H-M   'P 1'
#
loop_
_entity.id
_entity.type
_entity.pdbx_description
1 polymer ?
#
loop_
_entity_poly.entity_id
_entity_poly.type
_entity_poly.pdbx_seq_one_letter_code
_entity_poly.pdbx_strand_id
1 'polypeptide(L)'
;MSGTPSPKGSLASSQRSAGSGQSSSSDFEILSRPPSYQNGSPTPNGDIPSEFSMNAGEMQSYMTELLKDNNSLRDTIRQNNEDMRQKIKDLEVWKEKQKQNQALIVGKFTEAREKVLSLRKENSRLKADVAQLQKTGAGDGKVTQGQGDVSLSQVVSKLREENDQLLTEKETLNKTIQMLTGEIGKMQLKLEEKHSEQEVVLVQSPPSQGSDTSTGSSLAQQVEEYRLKCEQMSSEVTHFQSLTAKLQEDTKEITAVRDQLAQENQVLKSKLEAELEQMKSEMKTLKQANERLQLEKADLVAMNNEMQASLQLYKAGTPPSSHSTPTGSFVKVEAEVKQGPQVQAAIAEAAEDITVSIEERLSIHPEEQRVRYEDTIAQFTAVARQISEAEHHKKKTETTVHDLLIQLQEERTRGLDISGQLETARKEREELEARVQDLAEQLRQHSADKDSTVEQMKQQHQSEVDNLMQQLDGMKAALEAARTPGQQLQVGEDIQVLKSQVLSLVAELRETERKLHAATQHVGSYKDRSLTLEQKLNMMQDEMDEQRRRDDALIDGLRMELGNMESALNMERQASHMDKRTMAELRSRYEILFQDYDELLKINTELQAKTTELQAKTTQAAPPGQVKEMREQVDNLTAQVISAEDALRDREDKLKRLTQEISQMRKDMEEVPVLKAQADVFRQDFEAEREARQKAHGDMQTLEQQNQELQLENQQLRDEMEVYTRNALGEMQRRHGGAPQIGPPSPPANVPRANPPPMEYAGNYGYPRGYPYPGPHEDFFYDGQMGNNDPLQPMNMAQPRVQNFQQAVPAIPRPASPDTEEKSCPKCNNVFPDLDTLQIHVMECLDN
;
A
#
# COMPACT_ATOMS: atom_id res chain seq x y z
N MET A 1 -60.48 -36.36 56.09
CA MET A 1 -60.34 -37.12 57.36
C MET A 1 -58.87 -37.46 57.58
N SER A 2 -58.45 -37.68 58.84
CA SER A 2 -57.25 -38.44 59.31
C SER A 2 -56.06 -38.69 58.35
N GLY A 3 -54.80 -38.39 58.69
CA GLY A 3 -54.25 -37.87 59.96
C GLY A 3 -52.70 -37.84 59.96
N THR A 4 -52.11 -37.15 60.94
CA THR A 4 -50.66 -36.96 61.19
C THR A 4 -50.10 -38.07 62.12
N PRO A 5 -48.80 -38.14 62.56
CA PRO A 5 -47.71 -37.14 62.49
C PRO A 5 -46.27 -37.64 62.20
N SER A 6 -45.32 -36.67 62.22
CA SER A 6 -43.84 -36.80 62.24
C SER A 6 -43.29 -37.14 63.67
N PRO A 7 -42.00 -36.95 64.13
CA PRO A 7 -40.94 -36.04 63.65
C PRO A 7 -39.42 -36.40 63.83
N LYS A 8 -38.56 -35.43 63.43
CA LYS A 8 -37.20 -35.05 63.91
C LYS A 8 -35.90 -35.67 63.31
N GLY A 9 -35.07 -34.75 62.78
CA GLY A 9 -33.59 -34.79 62.69
C GLY A 9 -33.01 -34.85 61.26
N SER A 10 -31.98 -34.11 60.86
CA SER A 10 -31.36 -32.85 61.35
C SER A 10 -30.42 -32.26 60.27
N LEU A 11 -30.21 -30.93 60.25
CA LEU A 11 -29.11 -30.12 59.68
C LEU A 11 -28.12 -30.79 58.66
N ALA A 12 -28.04 -30.36 57.38
CA ALA A 12 -27.35 -29.16 56.80
C ALA A 12 -26.04 -29.57 56.06
N SER A 13 -25.40 -28.84 55.11
CA SER A 13 -25.49 -27.44 54.61
C SER A 13 -25.04 -27.31 53.14
N SER A 14 -25.46 -26.24 52.44
CA SER A 14 -24.70 -25.41 51.45
C SER A 14 -23.96 -26.02 50.22
N GLN A 15 -23.78 -25.33 49.06
CA GLN A 15 -24.35 -24.09 48.48
C GLN A 15 -23.94 -23.95 46.98
N ARG A 16 -24.85 -23.41 46.12
CA ARG A 16 -24.67 -22.37 45.04
C ARG A 16 -23.56 -22.52 43.96
N SER A 17 -23.66 -21.95 42.75
CA SER A 17 -24.70 -21.12 42.09
C SER A 17 -24.55 -21.11 40.55
N ALA A 18 -25.63 -20.70 39.85
CA ALA A 18 -25.76 -20.01 38.55
C ALA A 18 -24.74 -20.20 37.39
N GLY A 19 -25.13 -20.21 36.10
CA GLY A 19 -26.48 -20.13 35.49
C GLY A 19 -26.83 -18.81 34.79
N SER A 20 -26.23 -18.56 33.61
CA SER A 20 -26.71 -17.68 32.52
C SER A 20 -25.75 -17.81 31.32
N GLY A 21 -26.14 -17.57 30.07
CA GLY A 21 -27.48 -17.41 29.49
C GLY A 21 -27.39 -17.53 27.96
N GLN A 22 -28.36 -18.19 27.31
CA GLN A 22 -28.39 -18.35 25.86
C GLN A 22 -29.17 -17.21 25.19
N SER A 23 -28.74 -16.83 23.98
CA SER A 23 -29.51 -16.03 23.04
C SER A 23 -29.42 -16.68 21.65
N SER A 24 -30.54 -17.13 21.11
CA SER A 24 -30.64 -17.81 19.82
C SER A 24 -30.75 -16.82 18.65
N SER A 25 -30.10 -17.13 17.52
CA SER A 25 -30.78 -17.14 16.21
C SER A 25 -29.90 -17.74 15.12
N SER A 26 -30.35 -18.84 14.52
CA SER A 26 -30.13 -19.24 13.11
C SER A 26 -30.94 -20.51 12.89
N ASP A 27 -32.09 -20.38 12.24
CA ASP A 27 -32.91 -21.53 11.85
C ASP A 27 -32.23 -22.30 10.72
N PHE A 28 -32.21 -23.62 10.80
CA PHE A 28 -31.88 -24.49 9.69
C PHE A 28 -32.85 -25.67 9.66
N GLU A 29 -33.66 -25.75 8.61
CA GLU A 29 -34.79 -26.68 8.56
C GLU A 29 -34.33 -28.13 8.50
N ILE A 30 -34.81 -28.95 9.46
CA ILE A 30 -34.59 -30.39 9.44
C ILE A 30 -35.56 -31.02 8.43
N LEU A 31 -35.10 -31.11 7.16
CA LEU A 31 -35.83 -31.74 6.06
C LEU A 31 -36.30 -33.15 6.43
N SER A 32 -37.60 -33.26 6.66
CA SER A 32 -38.23 -34.49 7.13
C SER A 32 -38.63 -35.41 5.99
N ARG A 33 -37.95 -36.57 5.93
CA ARG A 33 -38.43 -37.88 5.44
C ARG A 33 -39.30 -37.89 4.16
N PRO A 34 -38.81 -38.44 3.03
CA PRO A 34 -39.59 -38.51 1.78
C PRO A 34 -40.83 -39.42 1.91
N PRO A 35 -41.94 -39.12 1.20
CA PRO A 35 -43.17 -39.91 1.24
C PRO A 35 -43.06 -41.19 0.41
N SER A 36 -43.56 -42.30 0.94
CA SER A 36 -43.66 -43.59 0.24
C SER A 36 -44.88 -43.61 -0.68
N TYR A 37 -44.68 -43.64 -1.99
CA TYR A 37 -45.76 -43.85 -2.97
C TYR A 37 -46.17 -45.33 -3.08
N GLN A 38 -47.47 -45.58 -3.25
CA GLN A 38 -48.02 -46.85 -3.74
C GLN A 38 -48.96 -46.59 -4.93
N ASN A 39 -48.68 -47.31 -6.03
CA ASN A 39 -49.47 -47.59 -7.25
C ASN A 39 -50.82 -46.89 -7.49
N GLY A 40 -50.97 -46.28 -8.69
CA GLY A 40 -52.22 -45.61 -9.14
C GLY A 40 -52.67 -45.79 -10.60
N SER A 41 -51.77 -46.08 -11.57
CA SER A 41 -52.05 -46.26 -13.02
C SER A 41 -52.55 -44.97 -13.77
N PRO A 42 -52.75 -44.98 -15.11
CA PRO A 42 -51.62 -44.87 -16.05
C PRO A 42 -51.81 -43.84 -17.20
N THR A 43 -50.71 -43.26 -17.70
CA THR A 43 -50.60 -42.59 -19.01
C THR A 43 -49.23 -42.89 -19.67
N PRO A 44 -49.09 -42.81 -21.01
CA PRO A 44 -48.02 -43.53 -21.74
C PRO A 44 -46.88 -42.64 -22.28
N ASN A 45 -45.84 -43.34 -22.79
CA ASN A 45 -44.67 -42.89 -23.56
C ASN A 45 -43.51 -42.28 -22.76
N GLY A 46 -42.29 -42.73 -23.08
CA GLY A 46 -41.03 -42.31 -22.44
C GLY A 46 -40.02 -43.46 -22.38
N ASP A 47 -39.31 -43.71 -23.48
CA ASP A 47 -38.25 -44.72 -23.54
C ASP A 47 -37.03 -44.32 -22.66
N ILE A 48 -36.43 -45.30 -21.98
CA ILE A 48 -35.15 -45.15 -21.27
C ILE A 48 -34.23 -46.31 -21.69
N PRO A 49 -33.00 -46.06 -22.20
CA PRO A 49 -32.10 -47.11 -22.68
C PRO A 49 -31.59 -48.07 -21.59
N SER A 50 -31.29 -49.30 -22.00
CA SER A 50 -30.73 -50.36 -21.15
C SER A 50 -29.21 -50.41 -21.23
N GLU A 51 -28.52 -49.64 -20.38
CA GLU A 51 -27.11 -49.84 -20.06
C GLU A 51 -26.93 -50.09 -18.55
N PHE A 52 -25.75 -50.61 -18.15
CA PHE A 52 -25.40 -51.07 -16.78
C PHE A 52 -26.17 -52.31 -16.26
N SER A 53 -25.73 -53.49 -16.70
CA SER A 53 -25.93 -54.75 -15.97
C SER A 53 -24.58 -55.27 -15.45
N MET A 54 -24.21 -54.89 -14.22
CA MET A 54 -23.05 -55.47 -13.52
C MET A 54 -23.40 -56.84 -12.94
N ASN A 55 -22.39 -57.71 -12.79
CA ASN A 55 -22.59 -59.04 -12.21
C ASN A 55 -22.62 -59.00 -10.67
N ALA A 56 -23.16 -60.06 -10.06
CA ALA A 56 -23.36 -60.11 -8.60
C ALA A 56 -22.06 -60.11 -7.78
N GLY A 57 -20.93 -60.53 -8.35
CA GLY A 57 -19.62 -60.49 -7.70
C GLY A 57 -19.00 -59.09 -7.74
N GLU A 58 -19.09 -58.41 -8.90
CA GLU A 58 -18.69 -57.00 -9.06
C GLU A 58 -19.47 -56.11 -8.08
N MET A 59 -20.79 -56.29 -7.99
CA MET A 59 -21.64 -55.55 -7.05
C MET A 59 -21.27 -55.80 -5.58
N GLN A 60 -20.87 -57.03 -5.21
CA GLN A 60 -20.38 -57.31 -3.86
C GLN A 60 -19.00 -56.69 -3.58
N SER A 61 -18.10 -56.67 -4.56
CA SER A 61 -16.80 -55.98 -4.43
C SER A 61 -17.01 -54.49 -4.25
N TYR A 62 -17.81 -53.86 -5.12
CA TYR A 62 -18.13 -52.43 -5.07
C TYR A 62 -18.84 -52.03 -3.77
N MET A 63 -19.79 -52.84 -3.28
CA MET A 63 -20.43 -52.63 -1.98
C MET A 63 -19.42 -52.71 -0.81
N THR A 64 -18.44 -53.62 -0.90
CA THR A 64 -17.39 -53.78 0.13
C THR A 64 -16.43 -52.58 0.12
N GLU A 65 -16.08 -52.08 -1.05
CA GLU A 65 -15.22 -50.90 -1.25
C GLU A 65 -15.94 -49.62 -0.76
N LEU A 66 -17.20 -49.42 -1.15
CA LEU A 66 -18.04 -48.33 -0.61
C LEU A 66 -18.16 -48.37 0.93
N LEU A 67 -18.24 -49.55 1.54
CA LEU A 67 -18.27 -49.68 3.01
C LEU A 67 -16.92 -49.33 3.65
N LYS A 68 -15.80 -49.71 3.01
CA LYS A 68 -14.44 -49.32 3.44
C LYS A 68 -14.26 -47.81 3.36
N ASP A 69 -14.68 -47.18 2.27
CA ASP A 69 -14.58 -45.74 2.05
C ASP A 69 -15.49 -44.96 3.00
N ASN A 70 -16.72 -45.43 3.23
CA ASN A 70 -17.62 -44.85 4.25
C ASN A 70 -17.03 -44.91 5.65
N ASN A 71 -16.29 -45.97 6.01
CA ASN A 71 -15.60 -46.05 7.29
C ASN A 71 -14.39 -45.11 7.33
N SER A 72 -13.58 -45.04 6.27
CA SER A 72 -12.47 -44.08 6.17
C SER A 72 -12.96 -42.64 6.31
N LEU A 73 -14.04 -42.26 5.62
CA LEU A 73 -14.65 -40.94 5.73
C LEU A 73 -15.16 -40.65 7.15
N ARG A 74 -15.76 -41.64 7.83
CA ARG A 74 -16.18 -41.48 9.24
C ARG A 74 -15.01 -41.26 10.19
N ASP A 75 -13.90 -41.95 10.01
CA ASP A 75 -12.73 -41.78 10.85
C ASP A 75 -11.99 -40.46 10.53
N THR A 76 -11.92 -40.03 9.25
CA THR A 76 -11.45 -38.68 8.87
C THR A 76 -12.32 -37.58 9.48
N ILE A 77 -13.66 -37.72 9.44
CA ILE A 77 -14.59 -36.78 10.07
C ILE A 77 -14.43 -36.79 11.59
N ARG A 78 -14.21 -37.94 12.22
CA ARG A 78 -13.93 -38.04 13.66
C ARG A 78 -12.64 -37.31 14.02
N GLN A 79 -11.56 -37.51 13.27
CA GLN A 79 -10.28 -36.84 13.53
C GLN A 79 -10.42 -35.33 13.39
N ASN A 80 -10.98 -34.85 12.27
CA ASN A 80 -11.21 -33.42 12.03
C ASN A 80 -12.06 -32.77 13.14
N ASN A 81 -13.06 -33.49 13.69
CA ASN A 81 -13.85 -33.04 14.83
C ASN A 81 -13.05 -32.93 16.14
N GLU A 82 -12.05 -33.78 16.39
CA GLU A 82 -11.18 -33.63 17.57
C GLU A 82 -10.11 -32.56 17.35
N ASP A 83 -9.53 -32.45 16.15
CA ASP A 83 -8.62 -31.36 15.77
C ASP A 83 -9.31 -30.00 15.94
N MET A 84 -10.58 -29.89 15.53
CA MET A 84 -11.40 -28.69 15.72
C MET A 84 -11.64 -28.41 17.22
N ARG A 85 -11.93 -29.43 18.02
CA ARG A 85 -12.05 -29.28 19.49
C ARG A 85 -10.74 -28.82 20.12
N GLN A 86 -9.59 -29.29 19.63
CA GLN A 86 -8.31 -28.85 20.13
C GLN A 86 -8.01 -27.39 19.75
N LYS A 87 -8.21 -27.02 18.46
CA LYS A 87 -8.11 -25.62 18.01
C LYS A 87 -9.01 -24.68 18.82
N ILE A 88 -10.21 -25.10 19.22
CA ILE A 88 -11.10 -24.32 20.10
C ILE A 88 -10.48 -24.12 21.50
N LYS A 89 -9.97 -25.18 22.15
CA LYS A 89 -9.28 -25.08 23.46
C LYS A 89 -8.07 -24.12 23.37
N ASP A 90 -7.29 -24.23 22.31
CA ASP A 90 -6.08 -23.43 22.11
C ASP A 90 -6.42 -21.94 21.86
N LEU A 91 -7.52 -21.65 21.15
CA LEU A 91 -8.09 -20.31 21.01
C LEU A 91 -8.63 -19.75 22.33
N GLU A 92 -9.24 -20.56 23.19
CA GLU A 92 -9.67 -20.15 24.54
C GLU A 92 -8.46 -19.75 25.41
N VAL A 93 -7.40 -20.56 25.41
CA VAL A 93 -6.14 -20.25 26.12
C VAL A 93 -5.47 -18.98 25.56
N TRP A 94 -5.42 -18.82 24.23
CA TRP A 94 -4.88 -17.63 23.59
C TRP A 94 -5.68 -16.37 23.95
N LYS A 95 -7.02 -16.46 23.94
CA LYS A 95 -7.94 -15.36 24.28
C LYS A 95 -7.78 -14.92 25.74
N GLU A 96 -7.64 -15.86 26.67
CA GLU A 96 -7.39 -15.54 28.08
C GLU A 96 -5.99 -14.92 28.28
N LYS A 97 -4.95 -15.43 27.59
CA LYS A 97 -3.62 -14.84 27.60
C LYS A 97 -3.61 -13.40 27.05
N GLN A 98 -4.36 -13.14 25.97
CA GLN A 98 -4.49 -11.81 25.38
C GLN A 98 -5.22 -10.84 26.32
N LYS A 99 -6.30 -11.30 26.99
CA LYS A 99 -6.99 -10.55 28.04
C LYS A 99 -6.09 -10.21 29.24
N GLN A 100 -5.24 -11.13 29.67
CA GLN A 100 -4.26 -10.89 30.73
C GLN A 100 -3.19 -9.87 30.32
N ASN A 101 -2.70 -9.97 29.07
CA ASN A 101 -1.76 -8.99 28.51
C ASN A 101 -2.38 -7.59 28.44
N GLN A 102 -3.63 -7.47 27.95
CA GLN A 102 -4.36 -6.20 27.89
C GLN A 102 -4.56 -5.60 29.29
N ALA A 103 -4.91 -6.42 30.30
CA ALA A 103 -5.04 -5.97 31.68
C ALA A 103 -3.70 -5.45 32.27
N LEU A 104 -2.58 -6.12 31.96
CA LEU A 104 -1.24 -5.69 32.38
C LEU A 104 -0.82 -4.38 31.72
N ILE A 105 -1.13 -4.20 30.43
CA ILE A 105 -0.88 -2.96 29.68
C ILE A 105 -1.69 -1.80 30.27
N VAL A 106 -3.01 -1.99 30.48
CA VAL A 106 -3.87 -0.98 31.13
C VAL A 106 -3.37 -0.64 32.53
N GLY A 107 -2.94 -1.62 33.32
CA GLY A 107 -2.35 -1.41 34.64
C GLY A 107 -1.13 -0.47 34.60
N LYS A 108 -0.17 -0.74 33.71
CA LYS A 108 1.01 0.12 33.50
C LYS A 108 0.64 1.53 33.05
N PHE A 109 -0.34 1.68 32.16
CA PHE A 109 -0.84 3.01 31.76
C PHE A 109 -1.53 3.76 32.92
N THR A 110 -2.27 3.07 33.79
CA THR A 110 -2.84 3.71 34.99
C THR A 110 -1.75 4.16 35.97
N GLU A 111 -0.73 3.35 36.23
CA GLU A 111 0.41 3.71 37.10
C GLU A 111 1.21 4.89 36.53
N ALA A 112 1.52 4.88 35.22
CA ALA A 112 2.17 5.99 34.54
C ALA A 112 1.34 7.28 34.60
N ARG A 113 0.02 7.18 34.40
CA ARG A 113 -0.92 8.31 34.51
C ARG A 113 -0.97 8.87 35.93
N GLU A 114 -0.99 8.03 36.96
CA GLU A 114 -0.92 8.48 38.36
C GLU A 114 0.42 9.16 38.67
N LYS A 115 1.54 8.62 38.18
CA LYS A 115 2.86 9.24 38.32
C LYS A 115 2.92 10.62 37.65
N VAL A 116 2.37 10.76 36.45
CA VAL A 116 2.27 12.06 35.73
C VAL A 116 1.35 13.04 36.47
N LEU A 117 0.23 12.58 37.05
CA LEU A 117 -0.65 13.43 37.86
C LEU A 117 0.04 13.91 39.16
N SER A 118 0.80 13.03 39.82
CA SER A 118 1.61 13.38 41.00
C SER A 118 2.69 14.41 40.64
N LEU A 119 3.44 14.18 39.55
CA LEU A 119 4.46 15.11 39.07
C LEU A 119 3.87 16.46 38.64
N ARG A 120 2.69 16.48 38.01
CA ARG A 120 1.97 17.73 37.71
C ARG A 120 1.56 18.48 38.97
N LYS A 121 1.03 17.79 39.99
CA LYS A 121 0.65 18.38 41.29
C LYS A 121 1.87 18.98 41.99
N GLU A 122 3.01 18.30 41.97
CA GLU A 122 4.26 18.79 42.51
C GLU A 122 4.84 19.98 41.73
N ASN A 123 4.83 19.92 40.39
CA ASN A 123 5.27 21.03 39.53
C ASN A 123 4.39 22.27 39.71
N SER A 124 3.07 22.10 39.90
CA SER A 124 2.15 23.17 40.29
C SER A 124 2.44 23.74 41.68
N ARG A 125 2.80 22.91 42.67
CA ARG A 125 3.25 23.38 43.99
C ARG A 125 4.53 24.21 43.86
N LEU A 126 5.57 23.67 43.22
CA LEU A 126 6.85 24.36 43.03
C LEU A 126 6.68 25.70 42.28
N LYS A 127 5.77 25.77 41.30
CA LYS A 127 5.42 27.04 40.63
C LYS A 127 4.68 28.03 41.54
N ALA A 128 3.83 27.57 42.46
CA ALA A 128 3.21 28.42 43.46
C ALA A 128 4.23 28.91 44.50
N ASP A 129 5.16 28.05 44.94
CA ASP A 129 6.24 28.38 45.87
C ASP A 129 7.19 29.44 45.25
N VAL A 130 7.61 29.24 44.00
CA VAL A 130 8.39 30.23 43.23
C VAL A 130 7.63 31.55 43.05
N ALA A 131 6.32 31.51 42.76
CA ALA A 131 5.50 32.71 42.65
C ALA A 131 5.29 33.45 43.98
N GLN A 132 5.30 32.75 45.12
CA GLN A 132 5.34 33.38 46.44
C GLN A 132 6.70 34.04 46.69
N LEU A 133 7.81 33.33 46.43
CA LEU A 133 9.18 33.87 46.60
C LEU A 133 9.41 35.12 45.75
N GLN A 134 8.92 35.13 44.50
CA GLN A 134 8.94 36.31 43.63
C GLN A 134 8.10 37.47 44.19
N LYS A 135 6.92 37.20 44.77
CA LYS A 135 6.09 38.24 45.41
C LYS A 135 6.74 38.81 46.67
N THR A 136 7.45 38.00 47.46
CA THR A 136 8.24 38.50 48.60
C THR A 136 9.47 39.32 48.19
N GLY A 137 9.92 39.21 46.93
CA GLY A 137 11.03 40.00 46.38
C GLY A 137 10.64 41.40 45.87
N ALA A 138 9.35 41.74 45.82
CA ALA A 138 8.85 43.00 45.24
C ALA A 138 8.34 44.01 46.30
N GLY A 139 8.62 43.77 47.58
CA GLY A 139 8.22 44.62 48.71
C GLY A 139 9.36 45.50 49.22
N ASP A 140 9.12 46.81 49.20
CA ASP A 140 10.02 47.91 49.56
C ASP A 140 10.93 47.71 50.80
N GLY A 141 12.24 47.93 50.60
CA GLY A 141 13.12 48.51 51.63
C GLY A 141 13.72 47.63 52.74
N LYS A 142 15.07 47.47 52.66
CA LYS A 142 16.06 47.49 53.78
C LYS A 142 16.64 46.17 54.32
N VAL A 143 17.82 45.84 53.79
CA VAL A 143 19.01 45.25 54.46
C VAL A 143 18.79 44.01 55.35
N THR A 144 19.21 42.85 54.82
CA THR A 144 20.37 42.11 55.42
C THR A 144 21.02 41.20 54.38
N GLN A 145 22.16 41.63 53.85
CA GLN A 145 22.99 40.86 52.93
C GLN A 145 23.82 39.86 53.76
N GLY A 146 23.74 38.55 53.48
CA GLY A 146 24.60 37.57 54.15
C GLY A 146 24.16 36.09 54.20
N GLN A 147 22.87 35.75 54.06
CA GLN A 147 22.41 34.35 54.19
C GLN A 147 21.86 33.73 52.90
N GLY A 148 21.02 34.44 52.13
CA GLY A 148 20.46 33.91 50.88
C GLY A 148 21.53 33.63 49.81
N ASP A 149 22.51 34.53 49.70
CA ASP A 149 23.60 34.46 48.73
C ASP A 149 24.55 33.28 48.99
N VAL A 150 24.79 32.94 50.27
CA VAL A 150 25.57 31.75 50.66
C VAL A 150 24.82 30.47 50.29
N SER A 151 23.50 30.43 50.46
CA SER A 151 22.68 29.26 50.10
C SER A 151 22.61 29.03 48.59
N LEU A 152 22.36 30.09 47.81
CA LEU A 152 22.40 30.02 46.35
C LEU A 152 23.80 29.70 45.81
N SER A 153 24.84 30.30 46.39
CA SER A 153 26.24 29.96 46.05
C SER A 153 26.57 28.50 46.37
N GLN A 154 26.10 27.95 47.51
CA GLN A 154 26.27 26.52 47.83
C GLN A 154 25.53 25.60 46.86
N VAL A 155 24.30 25.95 46.43
CA VAL A 155 23.55 25.16 45.44
C VAL A 155 24.21 25.23 44.06
N VAL A 156 24.66 26.40 43.62
CA VAL A 156 25.40 26.57 42.36
C VAL A 156 26.78 25.91 42.41
N SER A 157 27.45 25.89 43.57
CA SER A 157 28.71 25.15 43.78
C SER A 157 28.48 23.66 43.63
N LYS A 158 27.45 23.10 44.29
CA LYS A 158 27.13 21.67 44.16
C LYS A 158 26.74 21.26 42.75
N LEU A 159 25.91 22.06 42.07
CA LEU A 159 25.53 21.80 40.68
C LEU A 159 26.69 21.98 39.68
N ARG A 160 27.76 22.69 40.08
CA ARG A 160 29.05 22.71 39.35
C ARG A 160 29.90 21.50 39.69
N GLU A 161 30.08 21.17 40.96
CA GLU A 161 30.81 19.97 41.41
C GLU A 161 30.21 18.69 40.79
N GLU A 162 28.89 18.56 40.75
CA GLU A 162 28.17 17.47 40.07
C GLU A 162 28.38 17.49 38.54
N ASN A 163 28.45 18.67 37.90
CA ASN A 163 28.78 18.77 36.47
C ASN A 163 30.24 18.38 36.18
N ASP A 164 31.19 18.90 36.95
CA ASP A 164 32.62 18.62 36.81
C ASP A 164 32.92 17.14 37.11
N GLN A 165 32.17 16.54 38.04
CA GLN A 165 32.22 15.11 38.34
C GLN A 165 31.63 14.26 37.20
N LEU A 166 30.49 14.65 36.60
CA LEU A 166 29.94 14.00 35.41
C LEU A 166 30.82 14.19 34.15
N LEU A 167 31.49 15.34 34.02
CA LEU A 167 32.45 15.61 32.93
C LEU A 167 33.71 14.77 33.07
N THR A 168 34.26 14.62 34.28
CA THR A 168 35.41 13.74 34.51
C THR A 168 35.02 12.25 34.41
N GLU A 169 33.81 11.86 34.80
CA GLU A 169 33.27 10.51 34.56
C GLU A 169 33.10 10.24 33.06
N LYS A 170 32.55 11.19 32.28
CA LYS A 170 32.51 11.12 30.81
C LYS A 170 33.91 11.02 30.20
N GLU A 171 34.90 11.73 30.73
CA GLU A 171 36.27 11.69 30.22
C GLU A 171 36.98 10.37 30.55
N THR A 172 36.76 9.78 31.73
CA THR A 172 37.28 8.45 32.07
C THR A 172 36.58 7.34 31.27
N LEU A 173 35.29 7.47 31.00
CA LEU A 173 34.56 6.56 30.11
C LEU A 173 35.11 6.64 28.67
N ASN A 174 35.33 7.85 28.14
CA ASN A 174 35.95 8.05 26.83
C ASN A 174 37.39 7.50 26.76
N LYS A 175 38.20 7.66 27.81
CA LYS A 175 39.54 7.04 27.89
C LYS A 175 39.46 5.52 27.94
N THR A 176 38.45 4.95 28.61
CA THR A 176 38.19 3.51 28.63
C THR A 176 37.80 2.99 27.24
N ILE A 177 36.92 3.71 26.53
CA ILE A 177 36.54 3.41 25.14
C ILE A 177 37.75 3.50 24.21
N GLN A 178 38.62 4.51 24.37
CA GLN A 178 39.87 4.61 23.60
C GLN A 178 40.84 3.46 23.88
N MET A 179 40.98 3.03 25.14
CA MET A 179 41.79 1.85 25.47
C MET A 179 41.23 0.58 24.83
N LEU A 180 39.92 0.32 24.97
CA LEU A 180 39.26 -0.85 24.39
C LEU A 180 39.34 -0.85 22.85
N THR A 181 39.14 0.30 22.21
CA THR A 181 39.31 0.45 20.75
C THR A 181 40.77 0.21 20.34
N GLY A 182 41.74 0.68 21.13
CA GLY A 182 43.17 0.41 20.92
C GLY A 182 43.57 -1.04 21.18
N GLU A 183 42.86 -1.77 22.05
CA GLU A 183 43.04 -3.21 22.27
C GLU A 183 42.40 -4.04 21.17
N ILE A 184 41.22 -3.66 20.69
CA ILE A 184 40.58 -4.22 19.49
C ILE A 184 41.50 -4.04 18.26
N GLY A 185 42.05 -2.84 18.04
CA GLY A 185 43.02 -2.59 16.98
C GLY A 185 44.31 -3.41 17.12
N LYS A 186 44.81 -3.64 18.35
CA LYS A 186 45.94 -4.56 18.59
C LYS A 186 45.58 -6.04 18.37
N MET A 187 44.33 -6.43 18.58
CA MET A 187 43.85 -7.79 18.26
C MET A 187 43.64 -7.98 16.77
N GLN A 188 43.17 -6.96 16.05
CA GLN A 188 43.07 -6.95 14.58
C GLN A 188 44.46 -7.00 13.93
N LEU A 189 45.40 -6.14 14.35
CA LEU A 189 46.80 -6.20 13.89
C LEU A 189 47.46 -7.55 14.19
N LYS A 190 47.16 -8.19 15.33
CA LYS A 190 47.65 -9.54 15.64
C LYS A 190 46.97 -10.64 14.82
N LEU A 191 45.73 -10.45 14.38
CA LEU A 191 45.07 -11.31 13.40
C LEU A 191 45.70 -11.16 12.02
N GLU A 192 46.06 -9.95 11.62
CA GLU A 192 46.75 -9.64 10.35
C GLU A 192 48.21 -10.13 10.36
N GLU A 193 48.95 -9.97 11.46
CA GLU A 193 50.24 -10.65 11.68
C GLU A 193 50.09 -12.18 11.61
N LYS A 194 49.05 -12.77 12.25
CA LYS A 194 48.85 -14.23 12.20
C LYS A 194 48.46 -14.73 10.80
N HIS A 195 47.66 -13.99 10.05
CA HIS A 195 47.32 -14.34 8.68
C HIS A 195 48.52 -14.20 7.73
N SER A 196 49.37 -13.19 7.91
CA SER A 196 50.58 -13.02 7.10
C SER A 196 51.70 -14.00 7.47
N GLU A 197 51.90 -14.32 8.75
CA GLU A 197 52.76 -15.44 9.17
C GLU A 197 52.30 -16.78 8.54
N GLN A 198 50.99 -17.01 8.44
CA GLN A 198 50.44 -18.24 7.88
C GLN A 198 50.64 -18.37 6.36
N GLU A 199 50.83 -17.27 5.61
CA GLU A 199 51.14 -17.33 4.18
C GLU A 199 52.64 -17.52 3.88
N VAL A 200 53.53 -17.11 4.80
CA VAL A 200 55.00 -17.14 4.58
C VAL A 200 55.62 -18.54 4.76
N VAL A 201 55.00 -19.43 5.56
CA VAL A 201 55.60 -20.72 5.96
C VAL A 201 55.68 -21.77 4.83
N LEU A 202 54.97 -21.58 3.71
CA LEU A 202 54.80 -22.63 2.69
C LEU A 202 55.93 -22.75 1.64
N VAL A 203 56.96 -21.88 1.65
CA VAL A 203 58.11 -21.97 0.72
C VAL A 203 59.45 -21.72 1.40
N GLN A 204 60.00 -22.73 2.08
CA GLN A 204 61.45 -22.94 2.19
C GLN A 204 61.81 -24.35 2.69
N SER A 205 62.55 -25.11 1.88
CA SER A 205 63.21 -26.36 2.31
C SER A 205 64.71 -26.08 2.52
N PRO A 206 65.24 -26.15 3.75
CA PRO A 206 66.66 -25.91 3.99
C PRO A 206 67.52 -27.16 3.69
N PRO A 207 68.73 -27.00 3.14
CA PRO A 207 69.69 -28.08 3.01
C PRO A 207 70.33 -28.43 4.36
N SER A 208 70.86 -29.65 4.48
CA SER A 208 71.49 -30.17 5.69
C SER A 208 72.84 -29.52 6.02
N GLN A 209 73.05 -29.09 7.27
CA GLN A 209 73.98 -29.68 8.24
C GLN A 209 74.16 -28.78 9.49
N GLY A 210 74.44 -29.39 10.65
CA GLY A 210 74.75 -28.69 11.91
C GLY A 210 74.09 -29.34 13.13
N SER A 211 74.83 -29.53 14.22
CA SER A 211 74.33 -29.99 15.53
C SER A 211 73.67 -28.82 16.29
N ASP A 212 72.70 -29.02 17.18
CA ASP A 212 72.92 -29.47 18.56
C ASP A 212 71.63 -29.98 19.25
N THR A 213 71.77 -30.90 20.20
CA THR A 213 70.65 -31.58 20.87
C THR A 213 70.28 -30.93 22.21
N SER A 214 69.41 -29.91 22.18
CA SER A 214 68.74 -29.40 23.41
C SER A 214 67.35 -28.77 23.19
N THR A 215 67.10 -28.17 22.02
CA THR A 215 65.90 -27.35 21.76
C THR A 215 64.63 -28.14 21.41
N GLY A 216 64.77 -29.40 20.98
CA GLY A 216 63.66 -30.19 20.42
C GLY A 216 62.45 -30.40 21.33
N SER A 217 62.64 -30.44 22.66
CA SER A 217 61.54 -30.64 23.62
C SER A 217 60.55 -29.48 23.65
N SER A 218 61.02 -28.23 23.51
CA SER A 218 60.15 -27.05 23.54
C SER A 218 59.34 -26.92 22.26
N LEU A 219 59.98 -27.19 21.11
CA LEU A 219 59.32 -27.09 19.80
C LEU A 219 58.24 -28.17 19.65
N ALA A 220 58.49 -29.39 20.15
CA ALA A 220 57.50 -30.47 20.15
C ALA A 220 56.27 -30.14 21.03
N GLN A 221 56.47 -29.54 22.20
CA GLN A 221 55.36 -29.09 23.06
C GLN A 221 54.53 -27.99 22.39
N GLN A 222 55.18 -27.00 21.77
CA GLN A 222 54.50 -25.90 21.10
C GLN A 222 53.74 -26.35 19.83
N VAL A 223 54.26 -27.33 19.10
CA VAL A 223 53.56 -27.98 17.98
C VAL A 223 52.31 -28.74 18.45
N GLU A 224 52.37 -29.46 19.57
CA GLU A 224 51.21 -30.16 20.12
C GLU A 224 50.16 -29.19 20.69
N GLU A 225 50.57 -28.07 21.29
CA GLU A 225 49.65 -26.99 21.70
C GLU A 225 48.92 -26.40 20.48
N TYR A 226 49.64 -26.10 19.38
CA TYR A 226 49.01 -25.66 18.14
C TYR A 226 48.13 -26.75 17.51
N ARG A 227 48.50 -28.04 17.59
CA ARG A 227 47.68 -29.15 17.11
C ARG A 227 46.33 -29.21 17.85
N LEU A 228 46.37 -29.18 19.19
CA LEU A 228 45.17 -29.16 20.04
C LEU A 228 44.31 -27.91 19.79
N LYS A 229 44.93 -26.75 19.54
CA LYS A 229 44.19 -25.52 19.24
C LYS A 229 43.53 -25.54 17.86
N CYS A 230 44.18 -26.13 16.85
CA CYS A 230 43.57 -26.37 15.54
C CYS A 230 42.42 -27.41 15.63
N GLU A 231 42.58 -28.44 16.45
CA GLU A 231 41.56 -29.46 16.73
C GLU A 231 40.34 -28.84 17.45
N GLN A 232 40.56 -27.94 18.41
CA GLN A 232 39.50 -27.14 19.04
C GLN A 232 38.79 -26.24 18.01
N MET A 233 39.51 -25.42 17.24
CA MET A 233 38.88 -24.55 16.23
C MET A 233 38.13 -25.34 15.16
N SER A 234 38.61 -26.53 14.79
CA SER A 234 37.88 -27.44 13.90
C SER A 234 36.57 -27.93 14.52
N SER A 235 36.57 -28.27 15.82
CA SER A 235 35.34 -28.62 16.54
C SER A 235 34.35 -27.45 16.61
N GLU A 236 34.82 -26.22 16.84
CA GLU A 236 34.00 -25.01 16.85
C GLU A 236 33.41 -24.71 15.47
N VAL A 237 34.20 -24.83 14.39
CA VAL A 237 33.71 -24.69 13.01
C VAL A 237 32.63 -25.73 12.68
N THR A 238 32.80 -27.01 13.06
CA THR A 238 31.76 -28.02 12.84
C THR A 238 30.51 -27.78 13.68
N HIS A 239 30.64 -27.21 14.89
CA HIS A 239 29.49 -26.79 15.70
C HIS A 239 28.72 -25.64 15.04
N PHE A 240 29.41 -24.61 14.55
CA PHE A 240 28.78 -23.52 13.80
C PHE A 240 28.11 -24.01 12.52
N GLN A 241 28.75 -24.91 11.75
CA GLN A 241 28.14 -25.53 10.58
C GLN A 241 26.84 -26.29 10.93
N SER A 242 26.83 -27.04 12.03
CA SER A 242 25.62 -27.72 12.53
C SER A 242 24.54 -26.74 12.96
N LEU A 243 24.89 -25.58 13.53
CA LEU A 243 23.95 -24.55 13.94
C LEU A 243 23.36 -23.81 12.73
N THR A 244 24.19 -23.49 11.72
CA THR A 244 23.74 -22.91 10.44
C THR A 244 22.80 -23.87 9.70
N ALA A 245 23.14 -25.16 9.63
CA ALA A 245 22.26 -26.17 9.03
C ALA A 245 20.89 -26.24 9.72
N LYS A 246 20.87 -26.19 11.06
CA LYS A 246 19.61 -26.16 11.81
C LYS A 246 18.82 -24.87 11.58
N LEU A 247 19.46 -23.70 11.59
CA LEU A 247 18.79 -22.44 11.28
C LEU A 247 18.20 -22.41 9.86
N GLN A 248 18.85 -23.08 8.89
CA GLN A 248 18.30 -23.27 7.54
C GLN A 248 17.09 -24.22 7.51
N GLU A 249 16.99 -25.17 8.45
CA GLU A 249 15.84 -26.08 8.59
C GLU A 249 14.67 -25.37 9.31
N ASP A 250 14.93 -24.72 10.44
CA ASP A 250 13.97 -23.85 11.15
C ASP A 250 13.39 -22.78 10.19
N THR A 251 14.21 -22.21 9.30
CA THR A 251 13.76 -21.24 8.28
C THR A 251 12.83 -21.87 7.24
N LYS A 252 13.05 -23.12 6.83
CA LYS A 252 12.16 -23.85 5.89
C LYS A 252 10.81 -24.18 6.53
N GLU A 253 10.79 -24.54 7.81
CA GLU A 253 9.54 -24.72 8.55
C GLU A 253 8.76 -23.41 8.65
N ILE A 254 9.43 -22.30 8.96
CA ILE A 254 8.81 -20.96 9.03
C ILE A 254 8.25 -20.52 7.67
N THR A 255 8.93 -20.79 6.55
CA THR A 255 8.38 -20.48 5.22
C THR A 255 7.21 -21.40 4.86
N ALA A 256 7.29 -22.71 5.10
CA ALA A 256 6.17 -23.62 4.86
C ALA A 256 4.90 -23.25 5.65
N VAL A 257 5.05 -22.84 6.92
CA VAL A 257 3.94 -22.36 7.75
C VAL A 257 3.38 -21.02 7.25
N ARG A 258 4.24 -20.12 6.75
CA ARG A 258 3.80 -18.86 6.10
C ARG A 258 2.96 -19.15 4.85
N ASP A 259 3.42 -20.08 4.01
CA ASP A 259 2.76 -20.40 2.74
C ASP A 259 1.43 -21.13 2.96
N GLN A 260 1.36 -22.04 3.95
CA GLN A 260 0.09 -22.61 4.40
C GLN A 260 -0.88 -21.52 4.89
N LEU A 261 -0.40 -20.60 5.74
CA LEU A 261 -1.24 -19.51 6.26
C LEU A 261 -1.72 -18.55 5.14
N ALA A 262 -0.90 -18.33 4.10
CA ALA A 262 -1.32 -17.58 2.92
C ALA A 262 -2.45 -18.29 2.16
N GLN A 263 -2.35 -19.62 1.96
CA GLN A 263 -3.41 -20.42 1.33
C GLN A 263 -4.69 -20.45 2.17
N GLU A 264 -4.60 -20.64 3.49
CA GLU A 264 -5.77 -20.60 4.39
C GLU A 264 -6.48 -19.23 4.35
N ASN A 265 -5.73 -18.12 4.32
CA ASN A 265 -6.28 -16.78 4.16
C ASN A 265 -6.92 -16.56 2.77
N GLN A 266 -6.33 -17.08 1.69
CA GLN A 266 -6.91 -16.97 0.34
C GLN A 266 -8.23 -17.76 0.23
N VAL A 267 -8.30 -18.95 0.83
CA VAL A 267 -9.55 -19.74 0.91
C VAL A 267 -10.60 -18.99 1.75
N LEU A 268 -10.24 -18.44 2.91
CA LEU A 268 -11.16 -17.64 3.73
C LEU A 268 -11.68 -16.41 2.99
N LYS A 269 -10.82 -15.69 2.25
CA LYS A 269 -11.21 -14.56 1.41
C LYS A 269 -12.25 -14.98 0.36
N SER A 270 -11.99 -16.06 -0.38
CA SER A 270 -12.93 -16.54 -1.42
C SER A 270 -14.30 -16.95 -0.88
N LYS A 271 -14.36 -17.47 0.36
CA LYS A 271 -15.62 -17.77 1.05
C LYS A 271 -16.38 -16.51 1.44
N LEU A 272 -15.68 -15.52 2.02
CA LEU A 272 -16.28 -14.24 2.40
C LEU A 272 -16.82 -13.48 1.17
N GLU A 273 -16.11 -13.55 0.03
CA GLU A 273 -16.57 -12.98 -1.24
C GLU A 273 -17.83 -13.69 -1.76
N ALA A 274 -17.92 -15.02 -1.64
CA ALA A 274 -19.12 -15.79 -2.00
C ALA A 274 -20.33 -15.51 -1.07
N GLU A 275 -20.12 -15.46 0.25
CA GLU A 275 -21.15 -15.10 1.24
C GLU A 275 -21.68 -13.66 1.02
N LEU A 276 -20.79 -12.73 0.67
CA LEU A 276 -21.15 -11.35 0.37
C LEU A 276 -21.96 -11.24 -0.93
N GLU A 277 -21.65 -12.02 -1.96
CA GLU A 277 -22.45 -12.07 -3.19
C GLU A 277 -23.80 -12.78 -3.00
N GLN A 278 -23.85 -13.82 -2.15
CA GLN A 278 -25.11 -14.42 -1.71
C GLN A 278 -26.00 -13.37 -1.02
N MET A 279 -25.48 -12.64 -0.03
CA MET A 279 -26.26 -11.59 0.67
C MET A 279 -26.71 -10.47 -0.27
N LYS A 280 -25.91 -10.05 -1.26
CA LYS A 280 -26.36 -9.12 -2.31
C LYS A 280 -27.56 -9.68 -3.09
N SER A 281 -27.53 -10.96 -3.45
CA SER A 281 -28.61 -11.61 -4.19
C SER A 281 -29.90 -11.68 -3.35
N GLU A 282 -29.80 -12.03 -2.07
CA GLU A 282 -30.94 -12.05 -1.14
C GLU A 282 -31.51 -10.63 -0.95
N MET A 283 -30.66 -9.63 -0.70
CA MET A 283 -31.06 -8.22 -0.55
C MET A 283 -31.76 -7.68 -1.81
N LYS A 284 -31.31 -8.10 -3.01
CA LYS A 284 -31.99 -7.81 -4.29
C LYS A 284 -33.38 -8.46 -4.37
N THR A 285 -33.54 -9.72 -3.96
CA THR A 285 -34.88 -10.37 -3.95
C THR A 285 -35.83 -9.74 -2.92
N LEU A 286 -35.34 -9.40 -1.72
CA LEU A 286 -36.11 -8.70 -0.69
C LEU A 286 -36.55 -7.31 -1.16
N LYS A 287 -35.69 -6.59 -1.89
CA LYS A 287 -36.05 -5.30 -2.50
C LYS A 287 -37.17 -5.45 -3.53
N GLN A 288 -37.08 -6.44 -4.43
CA GLN A 288 -38.13 -6.73 -5.41
C GLN A 288 -39.46 -7.15 -4.74
N ALA A 289 -39.40 -7.93 -3.66
CA ALA A 289 -40.57 -8.31 -2.88
C ALA A 289 -41.23 -7.08 -2.20
N ASN A 290 -40.43 -6.17 -1.65
CA ASN A 290 -40.93 -4.92 -1.06
C ASN A 290 -41.56 -4.00 -2.13
N GLU A 291 -40.92 -3.84 -3.29
CA GLU A 291 -41.46 -3.08 -4.43
C GLU A 291 -42.84 -3.62 -4.87
N ARG A 292 -43.00 -4.95 -4.92
CA ARG A 292 -44.30 -5.60 -5.18
C ARG A 292 -45.33 -5.32 -4.08
N LEU A 293 -44.93 -5.37 -2.81
CA LEU A 293 -45.83 -5.07 -1.67
C LEU A 293 -46.24 -3.59 -1.62
N GLN A 294 -45.40 -2.64 -2.07
CA GLN A 294 -45.80 -1.23 -2.19
C GLN A 294 -46.84 -1.02 -3.30
N LEU A 295 -46.74 -1.76 -4.42
CA LEU A 295 -47.76 -1.75 -5.49
C LEU A 295 -49.10 -2.30 -4.98
N GLU A 296 -49.10 -3.49 -4.38
CA GLU A 296 -50.31 -4.10 -3.81
C GLU A 296 -50.96 -3.23 -2.72
N LYS A 297 -50.15 -2.56 -1.89
CA LYS A 297 -50.61 -1.55 -0.94
C LYS A 297 -51.22 -0.32 -1.62
N ALA A 298 -50.66 0.15 -2.74
CA ALA A 298 -51.20 1.29 -3.48
C ALA A 298 -52.58 0.95 -4.09
N ASP A 299 -52.72 -0.24 -4.67
CA ASP A 299 -54.00 -0.74 -5.21
C ASP A 299 -55.07 -0.86 -4.11
N LEU A 300 -54.72 -1.42 -2.95
CA LEU A 300 -55.62 -1.51 -1.79
C LEU A 300 -56.01 -0.13 -1.24
N VAL A 301 -55.11 0.85 -1.26
CA VAL A 301 -55.42 2.24 -0.88
C VAL A 301 -56.36 2.89 -1.90
N ALA A 302 -56.14 2.68 -3.21
CA ALA A 302 -57.04 3.17 -4.25
C ALA A 302 -58.45 2.58 -4.10
N MET A 303 -58.57 1.27 -3.91
CA MET A 303 -59.85 0.58 -3.70
C MET A 303 -60.57 1.05 -2.42
N ASN A 304 -59.83 1.32 -1.35
CA ASN A 304 -60.40 1.87 -0.12
C ASN A 304 -60.91 3.32 -0.32
N ASN A 305 -60.17 4.15 -1.07
CA ASN A 305 -60.60 5.50 -1.43
C ASN A 305 -61.86 5.49 -2.31
N GLU A 306 -61.95 4.58 -3.29
CA GLU A 306 -63.14 4.41 -4.14
C GLU A 306 -64.36 3.93 -3.35
N MET A 307 -64.17 2.99 -2.40
CA MET A 307 -65.21 2.55 -1.47
C MET A 307 -65.66 3.69 -0.54
N GLN A 308 -64.74 4.52 -0.06
CA GLN A 308 -65.08 5.70 0.76
C GLN A 308 -65.82 6.77 -0.05
N ALA A 309 -65.42 7.03 -1.30
CA ALA A 309 -66.14 7.93 -2.20
C ALA A 309 -67.56 7.42 -2.48
N SER A 310 -67.72 6.12 -2.71
CA SER A 310 -69.02 5.47 -2.90
C SER A 310 -69.90 5.60 -1.64
N LEU A 311 -69.34 5.42 -0.44
CA LEU A 311 -70.03 5.64 0.84
C LEU A 311 -70.40 7.11 1.08
N GLN A 312 -69.59 8.07 0.61
CA GLN A 312 -69.91 9.49 0.67
C GLN A 312 -71.05 9.86 -0.29
N LEU A 313 -71.04 9.35 -1.52
CA LEU A 313 -72.14 9.53 -2.48
C LEU A 313 -73.46 8.95 -1.95
N TYR A 314 -73.42 7.76 -1.34
CA TYR A 314 -74.59 7.15 -0.72
C TYR A 314 -75.12 7.99 0.46
N LYS A 315 -74.23 8.55 1.29
CA LYS A 315 -74.60 9.49 2.37
C LYS A 315 -75.09 10.86 1.86
N ALA A 316 -74.72 11.25 0.64
CA ALA A 316 -75.17 12.49 -0.01
C ALA A 316 -76.57 12.39 -0.65
N GLY A 317 -77.23 11.22 -0.61
CA GLY A 317 -78.65 11.06 -0.94
C GLY A 317 -78.99 11.20 -2.43
N THR A 318 -78.03 11.02 -3.33
CA THR A 318 -78.28 11.05 -4.79
C THR A 318 -78.60 9.63 -5.31
N PRO A 319 -79.70 9.42 -6.06
CA PRO A 319 -80.02 8.12 -6.64
C PRO A 319 -79.11 7.82 -7.85
N PRO A 320 -78.58 6.60 -8.00
CA PRO A 320 -77.74 6.25 -9.13
C PRO A 320 -78.55 6.19 -10.44
N SER A 321 -78.08 6.90 -11.46
CA SER A 321 -78.61 6.79 -12.82
C SER A 321 -78.32 5.40 -13.38
N SER A 322 -79.33 4.73 -13.91
CA SER A 322 -79.18 3.43 -14.57
C SER A 322 -78.40 3.59 -15.88
N HIS A 323 -77.25 2.91 -16.04
CA HIS A 323 -76.86 2.18 -17.27
C HIS A 323 -75.48 1.49 -17.16
N SER A 324 -75.43 0.31 -16.54
CA SER A 324 -74.63 -0.84 -17.00
C SER A 324 -74.97 -2.08 -16.15
N THR A 325 -74.91 -3.27 -16.74
CA THR A 325 -75.37 -4.52 -16.11
C THR A 325 -74.24 -5.27 -15.41
N PRO A 326 -74.31 -5.50 -14.07
CA PRO A 326 -73.41 -6.43 -13.39
C PRO A 326 -73.83 -7.89 -13.63
N THR A 327 -72.88 -8.81 -13.70
CA THR A 327 -73.13 -10.25 -13.86
C THR A 327 -72.70 -11.07 -12.65
N GLY A 328 -73.67 -11.68 -11.97
CA GLY A 328 -73.48 -12.98 -11.29
C GLY A 328 -73.35 -13.00 -9.75
N SER A 329 -74.44 -13.41 -9.08
CA SER A 329 -74.52 -13.88 -7.67
C SER A 329 -74.15 -12.90 -6.55
N PHE A 330 -74.77 -12.96 -5.37
CA PHE A 330 -75.60 -14.02 -4.76
C PHE A 330 -76.85 -13.43 -4.07
N VAL A 331 -77.94 -14.19 -3.89
CA VAL A 331 -79.20 -13.70 -3.31
C VAL A 331 -79.78 -14.67 -2.26
N LYS A 332 -80.03 -14.16 -1.04
CA LYS A 332 -80.92 -14.64 0.06
C LYS A 332 -80.33 -14.18 1.42
N VAL A 333 -81.10 -13.83 2.47
CA VAL A 333 -82.55 -13.87 2.73
C VAL A 333 -83.01 -12.52 3.31
N GLU A 334 -84.25 -12.11 3.04
CA GLU A 334 -85.01 -11.16 3.86
C GLU A 334 -86.51 -11.59 3.90
N ALA A 335 -87.31 -11.00 4.80
CA ALA A 335 -88.69 -11.35 5.18
C ALA A 335 -88.81 -12.65 6.02
N GLU A 336 -89.74 -12.82 6.98
CA GLU A 336 -90.88 -12.00 7.48
C GLU A 336 -90.69 -11.71 9.01
N VAL A 337 -91.46 -10.93 9.79
CA VAL A 337 -92.94 -10.80 9.97
C VAL A 337 -93.31 -9.37 10.46
N LYS A 338 -94.60 -9.00 10.35
CA LYS A 338 -95.15 -7.64 10.52
C LYS A 338 -95.82 -7.38 11.89
N GLN A 339 -96.12 -6.08 12.11
CA GLN A 339 -97.18 -5.47 12.95
C GLN A 339 -96.77 -4.87 14.31
N GLY A 340 -97.15 -3.59 14.50
CA GLY A 340 -97.50 -2.98 15.79
C GLY A 340 -99.02 -2.71 15.81
N PRO A 341 -99.55 -1.72 16.56
CA PRO A 341 -98.87 -0.72 17.41
C PRO A 341 -99.45 -0.61 18.84
N GLN A 342 -98.78 0.14 19.73
CA GLN A 342 -99.45 1.09 20.64
C GLN A 342 -98.49 2.10 21.26
N VAL A 343 -99.04 3.19 21.80
CA VAL A 343 -98.34 4.35 22.36
C VAL A 343 -98.89 4.61 23.78
N GLN A 344 -98.06 5.17 24.67
CA GLN A 344 -98.41 5.66 26.03
C GLN A 344 -98.85 4.60 27.07
N ALA A 345 -97.91 3.76 27.53
CA ALA A 345 -98.06 3.02 28.80
C ALA A 345 -96.74 2.62 29.51
N ALA A 346 -95.62 3.36 29.34
CA ALA A 346 -94.32 2.97 29.93
C ALA A 346 -93.47 4.13 30.51
N ILE A 347 -94.02 5.34 30.64
CA ILE A 347 -93.29 6.54 31.15
C ILE A 347 -93.03 6.49 32.67
N ALA A 348 -93.34 5.36 33.33
CA ALA A 348 -93.10 5.11 34.76
C ALA A 348 -92.03 4.04 35.05
N GLU A 349 -91.59 3.26 34.06
CA GLU A 349 -90.72 2.08 34.26
C GLU A 349 -89.23 2.38 33.93
N ALA A 350 -88.96 3.47 33.23
CA ALA A 350 -87.61 3.93 32.88
C ALA A 350 -86.84 4.63 34.04
N ALA A 351 -87.34 4.54 35.28
CA ALA A 351 -86.78 5.22 36.46
C ALA A 351 -85.99 4.30 37.40
N GLU A 352 -86.28 3.00 37.45
CA GLU A 352 -85.57 2.02 38.30
C GLU A 352 -84.43 1.31 37.54
N ASP A 353 -84.51 1.23 36.21
CA ASP A 353 -83.52 0.58 35.35
C ASP A 353 -82.15 1.32 35.30
N ILE A 354 -82.17 2.64 35.55
CA ILE A 354 -80.95 3.47 35.64
C ILE A 354 -80.13 3.15 36.89
N THR A 355 -80.78 2.73 37.99
CA THR A 355 -80.08 2.31 39.21
C THR A 355 -79.41 0.94 39.07
N VAL A 356 -80.05 -0.02 38.39
CA VAL A 356 -79.49 -1.37 38.18
C VAL A 356 -78.30 -1.35 37.20
N SER A 357 -78.38 -0.55 36.13
CA SER A 357 -77.31 -0.45 35.13
C SER A 357 -75.99 0.16 35.64
N ILE A 358 -75.93 0.66 36.88
CA ILE A 358 -74.67 1.11 37.50
C ILE A 358 -74.00 -0.04 38.28
N GLU A 359 -74.75 -0.84 39.03
CA GLU A 359 -74.20 -1.96 39.80
C GLU A 359 -73.80 -3.15 38.91
N GLU A 360 -74.54 -3.43 37.84
CA GLU A 360 -74.15 -4.48 36.88
C GLU A 360 -72.90 -4.10 36.08
N ARG A 361 -72.73 -2.81 35.75
CA ARG A 361 -71.49 -2.29 35.13
C ARG A 361 -70.27 -2.28 36.05
N LEU A 362 -70.44 -2.50 37.35
CA LEU A 362 -69.35 -2.71 38.31
C LEU A 362 -68.98 -4.19 38.50
N SER A 363 -69.70 -5.12 37.86
CA SER A 363 -69.51 -6.57 38.03
C SER A 363 -68.97 -7.31 36.79
N ILE A 364 -68.77 -6.63 35.65
CA ILE A 364 -68.22 -7.24 34.44
C ILE A 364 -66.68 -7.26 34.50
N HIS A 365 -66.14 -8.44 34.74
CA HIS A 365 -64.73 -8.85 34.62
C HIS A 365 -63.65 -7.93 35.25
N PRO A 366 -63.27 -8.20 36.51
CA PRO A 366 -61.97 -7.79 37.05
C PRO A 366 -60.79 -8.19 36.14
N GLU A 367 -60.93 -9.32 35.42
CA GLU A 367 -59.89 -9.86 34.55
C GLU A 367 -59.58 -9.00 33.33
N GLU A 368 -60.55 -8.35 32.68
CA GLU A 368 -60.29 -7.51 31.51
C GLU A 368 -59.60 -6.19 31.89
N GLN A 369 -59.92 -5.63 33.07
CA GLN A 369 -59.17 -4.50 33.61
C GLN A 369 -57.77 -4.93 34.06
N ARG A 370 -57.62 -6.09 34.72
CA ARG A 370 -56.30 -6.65 35.07
C ARG A 370 -55.43 -6.83 33.83
N VAL A 371 -55.93 -7.49 32.79
CA VAL A 371 -55.21 -7.68 31.52
C VAL A 371 -54.82 -6.35 30.89
N ARG A 372 -55.70 -5.34 30.83
CA ARG A 372 -55.32 -4.02 30.30
C ARG A 372 -54.25 -3.30 31.14
N TYR A 373 -54.31 -3.40 32.47
CA TYR A 373 -53.26 -2.83 33.33
C TYR A 373 -51.94 -3.62 33.20
N GLU A 374 -52.00 -4.95 33.09
CA GLU A 374 -50.83 -5.82 32.92
C GLU A 374 -50.19 -5.62 31.53
N ASP A 375 -50.97 -5.46 30.44
CA ASP A 375 -50.48 -5.03 29.12
C ASP A 375 -49.84 -3.64 29.16
N THR A 376 -50.47 -2.67 29.85
CA THR A 376 -49.94 -1.31 29.97
C THR A 376 -48.61 -1.31 30.76
N ILE A 377 -48.54 -2.10 31.84
CA ILE A 377 -47.31 -2.30 32.61
C ILE A 377 -46.25 -3.04 31.79
N ALA A 378 -46.62 -4.02 30.97
CA ALA A 378 -45.71 -4.72 30.06
C ALA A 378 -45.14 -3.77 28.99
N GLN A 379 -45.96 -2.88 28.43
CA GLN A 379 -45.53 -1.84 27.49
C GLN A 379 -44.57 -0.84 28.15
N PHE A 380 -44.89 -0.32 29.35
CA PHE A 380 -43.96 0.55 30.09
C PHE A 380 -42.66 -0.17 30.47
N THR A 381 -42.72 -1.46 30.81
CA THR A 381 -41.53 -2.27 31.12
C THR A 381 -40.68 -2.52 29.87
N ALA A 382 -41.30 -2.74 28.71
CA ALA A 382 -40.60 -2.89 27.44
C ALA A 382 -39.91 -1.59 27.01
N VAL A 383 -40.59 -0.43 27.16
CA VAL A 383 -40.00 0.89 26.90
C VAL A 383 -38.86 1.19 27.88
N ALA A 384 -39.01 0.90 29.17
CA ALA A 384 -37.95 1.05 30.16
C ALA A 384 -36.72 0.16 29.83
N ARG A 385 -36.94 -1.07 29.34
CA ARG A 385 -35.86 -1.94 28.86
C ARG A 385 -35.15 -1.35 27.64
N GLN A 386 -35.90 -0.86 26.65
CA GLN A 386 -35.34 -0.21 25.45
C GLN A 386 -34.52 1.04 25.80
N ILE A 387 -34.97 1.85 26.75
CA ILE A 387 -34.22 3.01 27.26
C ILE A 387 -32.91 2.55 27.91
N SER A 388 -32.95 1.54 28.79
CA SER A 388 -31.74 1.02 29.45
C SER A 388 -30.75 0.39 28.45
N GLU A 389 -31.25 -0.29 27.42
CA GLU A 389 -30.44 -0.84 26.33
C GLU A 389 -29.82 0.26 25.45
N ALA A 390 -30.56 1.34 25.18
CA ALA A 390 -30.05 2.52 24.49
C ALA A 390 -29.00 3.28 25.30
N GLU A 391 -29.18 3.43 26.62
CA GLU A 391 -28.18 4.01 27.53
C GLU A 391 -26.90 3.16 27.59
N HIS A 392 -27.05 1.83 27.65
CA HIS A 392 -25.92 0.91 27.61
C HIS A 392 -25.16 0.98 26.27
N HIS A 393 -25.89 1.03 25.15
CA HIS A 393 -25.29 1.25 23.82
C HIS A 393 -24.58 2.60 23.72
N LYS A 394 -25.21 3.69 24.18
CA LYS A 394 -24.58 5.03 24.24
C LYS A 394 -23.28 4.98 25.02
N LYS A 395 -23.30 4.44 26.25
CA LYS A 395 -22.12 4.34 27.12
C LYS A 395 -21.01 3.45 26.53
N LYS A 396 -21.39 2.39 25.78
CA LYS A 396 -20.46 1.57 24.99
C LYS A 396 -19.84 2.35 23.83
N THR A 397 -20.62 3.16 23.10
CA THR A 397 -20.07 4.01 22.04
C THR A 397 -19.16 5.11 22.58
N GLU A 398 -19.53 5.74 23.70
CA GLU A 398 -18.72 6.76 24.38
C GLU A 398 -17.38 6.22 24.88
N THR A 399 -17.35 4.97 25.38
CA THR A 399 -16.09 4.30 25.76
C THR A 399 -15.23 3.99 24.53
N THR A 400 -15.77 3.40 23.45
CA THR A 400 -14.98 3.21 22.22
C THR A 400 -14.47 4.52 21.60
N VAL A 401 -15.22 5.63 21.69
CA VAL A 401 -14.75 6.94 21.23
C VAL A 401 -13.64 7.48 22.13
N HIS A 402 -13.69 7.21 23.45
CA HIS A 402 -12.61 7.56 24.37
C HIS A 402 -11.33 6.74 24.07
N ASP A 403 -11.46 5.44 23.85
CA ASP A 403 -10.34 4.55 23.54
C ASP A 403 -9.69 4.92 22.19
N LEU A 404 -10.48 5.23 21.16
CA LEU A 404 -9.98 5.74 19.87
C LEU A 404 -9.29 7.10 19.99
N LEU A 405 -9.75 7.98 20.89
CA LEU A 405 -9.07 9.25 21.17
C LEU A 405 -7.75 9.04 21.92
N ILE A 406 -7.65 8.04 22.80
CA ILE A 406 -6.40 7.64 23.44
C ILE A 406 -5.42 7.10 22.40
N GLN A 407 -5.85 6.16 21.54
CA GLN A 407 -5.02 5.61 20.46
C GLN A 407 -4.52 6.69 19.49
N LEU A 408 -5.38 7.64 19.08
CA LEU A 408 -4.98 8.79 18.26
C LEU A 408 -3.98 9.71 18.96
N GLN A 409 -4.02 9.81 20.30
CA GLN A 409 -3.06 10.59 21.07
C GLN A 409 -1.73 9.84 21.25
N GLU A 410 -1.77 8.52 21.44
CA GLU A 410 -0.61 7.64 21.54
C GLU A 410 0.17 7.58 20.23
N GLU A 411 -0.51 7.36 19.09
CA GLU A 411 0.12 7.39 17.77
C GLU A 411 0.63 8.80 17.39
N ARG A 412 -0.02 9.87 17.89
CA ARG A 412 0.54 11.22 17.76
C ARG A 412 1.83 11.41 18.57
N THR A 413 1.94 10.84 19.77
CA THR A 413 3.22 10.84 20.50
C THR A 413 4.27 9.96 19.84
N ARG A 414 3.87 8.81 19.28
CA ARG A 414 4.75 7.90 18.54
C ARG A 414 5.34 8.55 17.29
N GLY A 415 4.53 9.29 16.53
CA GLY A 415 5.00 10.08 15.39
C GLY A 415 5.97 11.21 15.78
N LEU A 416 5.84 11.79 16.97
CA LEU A 416 6.79 12.78 17.48
C LEU A 416 8.13 12.12 17.89
N ASP A 417 8.09 10.95 18.55
CA ASP A 417 9.31 10.20 18.88
C ASP A 417 10.05 9.73 17.62
N ILE A 418 9.33 9.20 16.62
CA ILE A 418 9.91 8.80 15.32
C ILE A 418 10.49 10.02 14.60
N SER A 419 9.80 11.17 14.61
CA SER A 419 10.34 12.42 14.04
C SER A 419 11.60 12.90 14.78
N GLY A 420 11.70 12.66 16.09
CA GLY A 420 12.91 12.95 16.87
C GLY A 420 14.07 12.02 16.52
N GLN A 421 13.79 10.72 16.37
CA GLN A 421 14.78 9.70 15.99
C GLN A 421 15.31 9.92 14.57
N LEU A 422 14.47 10.35 13.62
CA LEU A 422 14.90 10.74 12.28
C LEU A 422 15.82 11.97 12.31
N GLU A 423 15.54 12.95 13.16
CA GLU A 423 16.34 14.17 13.30
C GLU A 423 17.69 13.93 14.03
N THR A 424 17.78 12.92 14.91
CA THR A 424 19.07 12.47 15.48
C THR A 424 19.87 11.65 14.48
N ALA A 425 19.25 10.65 13.83
CA ALA A 425 19.91 9.82 12.81
C ALA A 425 20.41 10.65 11.63
N ARG A 426 19.69 11.73 11.26
CA ARG A 426 20.14 12.72 10.28
C ARG A 426 21.46 13.39 10.70
N LYS A 427 21.59 13.83 11.95
CA LYS A 427 22.79 14.51 12.45
C LYS A 427 23.97 13.56 12.57
N GLU A 428 23.73 12.33 13.01
CA GLU A 428 24.72 11.25 12.99
C GLU A 428 25.22 10.99 11.56
N ARG A 429 24.32 11.03 10.56
CA ARG A 429 24.69 10.91 9.14
C ARG A 429 25.49 12.11 8.64
N GLU A 430 25.11 13.33 8.98
CA GLU A 430 25.83 14.57 8.63
C GLU A 430 27.24 14.62 9.28
N GLU A 431 27.39 14.13 10.52
CA GLU A 431 28.70 13.98 11.18
C GLU A 431 29.57 12.87 10.53
N LEU A 432 28.96 11.75 10.13
CA LEU A 432 29.67 10.68 9.42
C LEU A 432 30.10 11.11 8.00
N GLU A 433 29.26 11.84 7.28
CA GLU A 433 29.59 12.42 5.97
C GLU A 433 30.80 13.35 6.07
N ALA A 434 30.82 14.26 7.06
CA ALA A 434 31.95 15.15 7.31
C ALA A 434 33.24 14.37 7.65
N ARG A 435 33.13 13.29 8.43
CA ARG A 435 34.27 12.44 8.81
C ARG A 435 34.81 11.58 7.66
N VAL A 436 33.95 11.17 6.72
CA VAL A 436 34.37 10.51 5.47
C VAL A 436 35.10 11.50 4.56
N GLN A 437 34.67 12.76 4.48
CA GLN A 437 35.38 13.80 3.73
C GLN A 437 36.77 14.09 4.30
N ASP A 438 36.91 14.22 5.63
CA ASP A 438 38.20 14.39 6.31
C ASP A 438 39.16 13.20 6.06
N LEU A 439 38.67 11.97 6.17
CA LEU A 439 39.46 10.76 5.86
C LEU A 439 39.86 10.67 4.38
N ALA A 440 39.00 11.11 3.45
CA ALA A 440 39.30 11.14 2.02
C ALA A 440 40.40 12.16 1.69
N GLU A 441 40.39 13.34 2.32
CA GLU A 441 41.42 14.35 2.15
C GLU A 441 42.75 13.94 2.80
N GLN A 442 42.72 13.28 3.97
CA GLN A 442 43.92 12.67 4.58
C GLN A 442 44.53 11.58 3.69
N LEU A 443 43.71 10.72 3.08
CA LEU A 443 44.17 9.72 2.10
C LEU A 443 44.77 10.39 0.85
N ARG A 444 44.15 11.47 0.36
CA ARG A 444 44.65 12.26 -0.78
C ARG A 444 46.04 12.85 -0.49
N GLN A 445 46.22 13.46 0.68
CA GLN A 445 47.50 14.04 1.10
C GLN A 445 48.58 12.96 1.26
N HIS A 446 48.27 11.85 1.93
CA HIS A 446 49.19 10.72 2.10
C HIS A 446 49.54 10.01 0.77
N SER A 447 48.67 10.06 -0.25
CA SER A 447 49.04 9.67 -1.62
C SER A 447 50.05 10.65 -2.21
N ALA A 448 49.74 11.96 -2.19
CA ALA A 448 50.60 12.99 -2.77
C ALA A 448 52.01 13.01 -2.13
N ASP A 449 52.13 12.79 -0.82
CA ASP A 449 53.41 12.65 -0.13
C ASP A 449 54.20 11.42 -0.60
N LYS A 450 53.52 10.29 -0.85
CA LYS A 450 54.15 9.08 -1.43
C LYS A 450 54.56 9.29 -2.87
N ASP A 451 53.71 9.90 -3.69
CA ASP A 451 54.00 10.19 -5.10
C ASP A 451 55.21 11.13 -5.21
N SER A 452 55.28 12.15 -4.35
CA SER A 452 56.44 13.03 -4.18
C SER A 452 57.71 12.26 -3.78
N THR A 453 57.61 11.34 -2.81
CA THR A 453 58.73 10.50 -2.36
C THR A 453 59.23 9.56 -3.46
N VAL A 454 58.32 8.97 -4.25
CA VAL A 454 58.66 8.11 -5.39
C VAL A 454 59.37 8.91 -6.48
N GLU A 455 58.88 10.10 -6.83
CA GLU A 455 59.51 10.97 -7.82
C GLU A 455 60.90 11.45 -7.34
N GLN A 456 61.07 11.72 -6.04
CA GLN A 456 62.36 12.07 -5.46
C GLN A 456 63.37 10.91 -5.55
N MET A 457 62.97 9.67 -5.21
CA MET A 457 63.83 8.48 -5.37
C MET A 457 64.18 8.21 -6.84
N LYS A 458 63.22 8.42 -7.76
CA LYS A 458 63.42 8.30 -9.20
C LYS A 458 64.44 9.32 -9.73
N GLN A 459 64.40 10.56 -9.27
CA GLN A 459 65.39 11.59 -9.62
C GLN A 459 66.78 11.29 -9.03
N GLN A 460 66.86 10.79 -7.80
CA GLN A 460 68.11 10.31 -7.21
C GLN A 460 68.72 9.18 -8.07
N HIS A 461 67.94 8.14 -8.39
CA HIS A 461 68.44 7.02 -9.17
C HIS A 461 68.85 7.41 -10.59
N GLN A 462 68.13 8.32 -11.26
CA GLN A 462 68.57 8.87 -12.55
C GLN A 462 69.96 9.53 -12.43
N SER A 463 70.20 10.33 -11.38
CA SER A 463 71.50 10.98 -11.17
C SER A 463 72.64 9.98 -10.87
N GLU A 464 72.35 8.83 -10.27
CA GLU A 464 73.31 7.74 -10.10
C GLU A 464 73.64 7.06 -11.44
N VAL A 465 72.62 6.79 -12.26
CA VAL A 465 72.78 6.21 -13.61
C VAL A 465 73.60 7.12 -14.51
N ASP A 466 73.32 8.42 -14.53
CA ASP A 466 74.06 9.42 -15.32
C ASP A 466 75.55 9.48 -14.89
N ASN A 467 75.81 9.40 -13.58
CA ASN A 467 77.17 9.37 -13.01
C ASN A 467 77.91 8.06 -13.38
N LEU A 468 77.24 6.91 -13.27
CA LEU A 468 77.82 5.62 -13.68
C LEU A 468 78.09 5.54 -15.19
N MET A 469 77.24 6.13 -16.03
CA MET A 469 77.50 6.30 -17.47
C MET A 469 78.73 7.15 -17.72
N GLN A 470 78.87 8.29 -17.03
CA GLN A 470 80.02 9.17 -17.17
C GLN A 470 81.33 8.51 -16.71
N GLN A 471 81.30 7.67 -15.67
CA GLN A 471 82.43 6.84 -15.25
C GLN A 471 82.78 5.76 -16.30
N LEU A 472 81.77 5.09 -16.87
CA LEU A 472 81.97 4.10 -17.95
C LEU A 472 82.62 4.71 -19.20
N ASP A 473 82.19 5.91 -19.62
CA ASP A 473 82.79 6.60 -20.76
C ASP A 473 84.21 7.12 -20.46
N GLY A 474 84.48 7.53 -19.21
CA GLY A 474 85.83 7.79 -18.72
C GLY A 474 86.74 6.55 -18.79
N MET A 475 86.23 5.37 -18.40
CA MET A 475 86.95 4.10 -18.52
C MET A 475 87.16 3.68 -19.99
N LYS A 476 86.19 3.89 -20.89
CA LYS A 476 86.37 3.65 -22.33
C LYS A 476 87.46 4.56 -22.92
N ALA A 477 87.47 5.85 -22.56
CA ALA A 477 88.50 6.79 -23.02
C ALA A 477 89.91 6.38 -22.54
N ALA A 478 90.04 5.90 -21.30
CA ALA A 478 91.29 5.35 -20.79
C ALA A 478 91.71 4.05 -21.50
N LEU A 479 90.75 3.21 -21.90
CA LEU A 479 91.00 1.95 -22.61
C LEU A 479 91.47 2.18 -24.06
N GLU A 480 90.86 3.13 -24.77
CA GLU A 480 91.31 3.54 -26.11
C GLU A 480 92.71 4.17 -26.09
N ALA A 481 93.02 4.95 -25.05
CA ALA A 481 94.35 5.57 -24.87
C ALA A 481 95.49 4.55 -24.62
N ALA A 482 95.18 3.33 -24.16
CA ALA A 482 96.18 2.30 -23.83
C ALA A 482 96.67 1.49 -25.05
N ARG A 483 96.23 1.81 -26.27
CA ARG A 483 96.25 0.86 -27.41
C ARG A 483 97.42 1.06 -28.40
N THR A 484 98.66 0.84 -27.97
CA THR A 484 99.78 0.51 -28.87
C THR A 484 100.60 -0.71 -28.39
N PRO A 485 101.26 -1.47 -29.29
CA PRO A 485 101.47 -2.90 -29.04
C PRO A 485 102.93 -3.31 -28.78
N GLY A 486 103.12 -4.35 -27.97
CA GLY A 486 104.28 -5.25 -28.13
C GLY A 486 104.80 -5.94 -26.88
N GLN A 487 104.49 -7.23 -26.72
CA GLN A 487 105.49 -8.29 -26.48
C GLN A 487 104.87 -9.68 -26.66
N GLN A 488 105.62 -10.62 -27.26
CA GLN A 488 105.31 -12.05 -27.30
C GLN A 488 106.13 -12.76 -26.21
N LEU A 489 105.59 -13.84 -25.58
CA LEU A 489 106.31 -15.09 -25.17
C LEU A 489 105.66 -15.90 -24.00
N GLN A 490 104.41 -16.40 -24.09
CA GLN A 490 103.98 -17.55 -23.23
C GLN A 490 102.85 -18.45 -23.80
N VAL A 491 102.70 -18.51 -25.14
CA VAL A 491 101.54 -19.04 -25.90
C VAL A 491 100.98 -20.41 -25.45
N GLY A 492 101.79 -21.30 -24.85
CA GLY A 492 101.33 -22.62 -24.39
C GLY A 492 100.45 -22.58 -23.13
N GLU A 493 100.85 -21.82 -22.12
CA GLU A 493 100.11 -21.71 -20.85
C GLU A 493 98.96 -20.70 -20.99
N ASP A 494 99.18 -19.61 -21.73
CA ASP A 494 98.14 -18.62 -22.07
C ASP A 494 96.91 -19.28 -22.71
N ILE A 495 97.10 -20.24 -23.62
CA ILE A 495 95.99 -20.97 -24.27
C ILE A 495 95.24 -21.88 -23.28
N GLN A 496 95.91 -22.47 -22.29
CA GLN A 496 95.23 -23.25 -21.24
C GLN A 496 94.45 -22.33 -20.29
N VAL A 497 95.05 -21.22 -19.85
CA VAL A 497 94.39 -20.23 -19.00
C VAL A 497 93.18 -19.64 -19.72
N LEU A 498 93.33 -19.17 -20.96
CA LEU A 498 92.24 -18.61 -21.76
C LEU A 498 91.14 -19.65 -22.02
N LYS A 499 91.50 -20.92 -22.25
CA LYS A 499 90.52 -22.02 -22.37
C LYS A 499 89.77 -22.27 -21.06
N SER A 500 90.43 -22.20 -19.90
CA SER A 500 89.76 -22.31 -18.60
C SER A 500 88.84 -21.12 -18.31
N GLN A 501 89.25 -19.90 -18.69
CA GLN A 501 88.42 -18.70 -18.58
C GLN A 501 87.19 -18.78 -19.49
N VAL A 502 87.35 -19.21 -20.75
CA VAL A 502 86.22 -19.45 -21.67
C VAL A 502 85.28 -20.53 -21.13
N LEU A 503 85.81 -21.60 -20.51
CA LEU A 503 84.96 -22.63 -19.88
C LEU A 503 84.24 -22.11 -18.62
N SER A 504 84.86 -21.22 -17.84
CA SER A 504 84.22 -20.53 -16.70
C SER A 504 83.10 -19.62 -17.18
N LEU A 505 83.38 -18.73 -18.13
CA LEU A 505 82.39 -17.82 -18.73
C LEU A 505 81.21 -18.58 -19.37
N VAL A 506 81.46 -19.75 -19.98
CA VAL A 506 80.40 -20.63 -20.51
C VAL A 506 79.62 -21.36 -19.40
N ALA A 507 80.23 -21.66 -18.25
CA ALA A 507 79.51 -22.18 -17.08
C ALA A 507 78.66 -21.09 -16.41
N GLU A 508 79.20 -19.89 -16.28
CA GLU A 508 78.53 -18.68 -15.76
C GLU A 508 77.36 -18.27 -16.65
N LEU A 509 77.53 -18.22 -17.98
CA LEU A 509 76.44 -18.01 -18.95
C LEU A 509 75.33 -19.04 -18.80
N ARG A 510 75.68 -20.33 -18.67
CA ARG A 510 74.68 -21.38 -18.44
C ARG A 510 73.99 -21.28 -17.08
N GLU A 511 74.60 -20.61 -16.10
CA GLU A 511 73.98 -20.36 -14.81
C GLU A 511 73.09 -19.11 -14.83
N THR A 512 73.47 -18.05 -15.56
CA THR A 512 72.59 -16.89 -15.79
C THR A 512 71.40 -17.26 -16.69
N GLU A 513 71.58 -18.11 -17.71
CA GLU A 513 70.50 -18.74 -18.49
C GLU A 513 69.52 -19.51 -17.58
N ARG A 514 70.02 -20.36 -16.68
CA ARG A 514 69.17 -21.09 -15.72
C ARG A 514 68.43 -20.15 -14.75
N LYS A 515 69.11 -19.12 -14.22
CA LYS A 515 68.51 -18.13 -13.32
C LYS A 515 67.45 -17.28 -14.05
N LEU A 516 67.70 -16.90 -15.31
CA LEU A 516 66.75 -16.19 -16.16
C LEU A 516 65.53 -17.06 -16.48
N HIS A 517 65.71 -18.34 -16.77
CA HIS A 517 64.61 -19.28 -17.00
C HIS A 517 63.74 -19.44 -15.74
N ALA A 518 64.36 -19.65 -14.58
CA ALA A 518 63.65 -19.72 -13.29
C ALA A 518 62.90 -18.42 -12.97
N ALA A 519 63.53 -17.25 -13.15
CA ALA A 519 62.89 -15.95 -12.98
C ALA A 519 61.70 -15.76 -13.94
N THR A 520 61.82 -16.19 -15.20
CA THR A 520 60.73 -16.16 -16.19
C THR A 520 59.57 -17.06 -15.76
N GLN A 521 59.85 -18.25 -15.23
CA GLN A 521 58.82 -19.15 -14.70
C GLN A 521 58.10 -18.54 -13.47
N HIS A 522 58.85 -17.91 -12.56
CA HIS A 522 58.26 -17.20 -11.42
C HIS A 522 57.38 -16.02 -11.87
N VAL A 523 57.83 -15.18 -12.81
CA VAL A 523 57.03 -14.09 -13.39
C VAL A 523 55.74 -14.62 -14.04
N GLY A 524 55.80 -15.77 -14.73
CA GLY A 524 54.61 -16.47 -15.20
C GLY A 524 53.64 -16.81 -14.06
N SER A 525 54.12 -17.50 -13.02
CA SER A 525 53.29 -17.88 -11.87
C SER A 525 52.68 -16.69 -11.11
N TYR A 526 53.39 -15.56 -11.02
CA TYR A 526 52.85 -14.33 -10.44
C TYR A 526 51.78 -13.69 -11.34
N LYS A 527 51.95 -13.74 -12.66
CA LYS A 527 50.94 -13.25 -13.61
C LYS A 527 49.65 -14.10 -13.56
N ASP A 528 49.79 -15.43 -13.50
CA ASP A 528 48.65 -16.34 -13.36
C ASP A 528 47.94 -16.16 -12.01
N ARG A 529 48.70 -15.91 -10.93
CA ARG A 529 48.14 -15.55 -9.61
C ARG A 529 47.42 -14.19 -9.65
N SER A 530 47.97 -13.19 -10.35
CA SER A 530 47.33 -11.87 -10.53
C SER A 530 45.99 -12.01 -11.23
N LEU A 531 45.96 -12.69 -12.39
CA LEU A 531 44.75 -12.97 -13.16
C LEU A 531 43.69 -13.69 -12.32
N THR A 532 44.10 -14.64 -11.49
CA THR A 532 43.21 -15.39 -10.58
C THR A 532 42.63 -14.51 -9.47
N LEU A 533 43.38 -13.51 -8.99
CA LEU A 533 42.91 -12.55 -8.00
C LEU A 533 42.00 -11.48 -8.63
N GLU A 534 42.34 -10.99 -9.82
CA GLU A 534 41.51 -10.09 -10.63
C GLU A 534 40.14 -10.71 -10.94
N GLN A 535 40.11 -11.99 -11.34
CA GLN A 535 38.86 -12.74 -11.53
C GLN A 535 38.02 -12.85 -10.24
N LYS A 536 38.66 -13.10 -9.09
CA LYS A 536 37.95 -13.16 -7.80
C LYS A 536 37.41 -11.81 -7.34
N LEU A 537 38.16 -10.74 -7.57
CA LEU A 537 37.70 -9.37 -7.28
C LEU A 537 36.48 -9.02 -8.13
N ASN A 538 36.52 -9.32 -9.43
CA ASN A 538 35.36 -9.12 -10.32
C ASN A 538 34.15 -9.93 -9.85
N MET A 539 34.32 -11.23 -9.51
CA MET A 539 33.23 -12.05 -8.99
C MET A 539 32.62 -11.49 -7.69
N MET A 540 33.46 -11.07 -6.73
CA MET A 540 32.96 -10.43 -5.51
C MET A 540 32.27 -9.09 -5.79
N GLN A 541 32.70 -8.35 -6.80
CA GLN A 541 32.07 -7.09 -7.19
C GLN A 541 30.71 -7.33 -7.86
N ASP A 542 30.60 -8.31 -8.75
CA ASP A 542 29.34 -8.77 -9.35
C ASP A 542 28.36 -9.27 -8.26
N GLU A 543 28.83 -10.05 -7.28
CA GLU A 543 28.02 -10.52 -6.15
C GLU A 543 27.51 -9.36 -5.28
N MET A 544 28.36 -8.36 -5.01
CA MET A 544 27.99 -7.16 -4.25
C MET A 544 26.99 -6.29 -5.01
N ASP A 545 27.18 -6.06 -6.31
CA ASP A 545 26.26 -5.24 -7.11
C ASP A 545 24.93 -5.95 -7.38
N GLU A 546 24.94 -7.28 -7.52
CA GLU A 546 23.70 -8.06 -7.56
C GLU A 546 22.98 -8.06 -6.19
N GLN A 547 23.71 -8.05 -5.07
CA GLN A 547 23.08 -7.84 -3.75
C GLN A 547 22.44 -6.46 -3.63
N ARG A 548 23.12 -5.38 -4.09
CA ARG A 548 22.52 -4.03 -4.15
C ARG A 548 21.21 -4.04 -4.94
N ARG A 549 21.16 -4.70 -6.12
CA ARG A 549 19.93 -4.80 -6.93
C ARG A 549 18.77 -5.47 -6.19
N ARG A 550 19.05 -6.48 -5.36
CA ARG A 550 18.03 -7.14 -4.50
C ARG A 550 17.55 -6.20 -3.40
N ASP A 551 18.48 -5.49 -2.77
CA ASP A 551 18.18 -4.55 -1.68
C ASP A 551 17.39 -3.33 -2.19
N ASP A 552 17.77 -2.76 -3.35
CA ASP A 552 17.04 -1.69 -4.03
C ASP A 552 15.63 -2.13 -4.44
N ALA A 553 15.47 -3.32 -5.03
CA ALA A 553 14.16 -3.87 -5.39
C ALA A 553 13.27 -4.12 -4.16
N LEU A 554 13.84 -4.55 -3.03
CA LEU A 554 13.14 -4.68 -1.75
C LEU A 554 12.73 -3.31 -1.19
N ILE A 555 13.60 -2.30 -1.28
CA ILE A 555 13.33 -0.92 -0.86
C ILE A 555 12.18 -0.32 -1.67
N ASP A 556 12.16 -0.51 -2.99
CA ASP A 556 11.09 -0.01 -3.85
C ASP A 556 9.76 -0.77 -3.65
N GLY A 557 9.81 -2.08 -3.40
CA GLY A 557 8.64 -2.84 -2.94
C GLY A 557 8.05 -2.28 -1.64
N LEU A 558 8.88 -2.04 -0.62
CA LEU A 558 8.46 -1.44 0.65
C LEU A 558 7.95 -0.01 0.48
N ARG A 559 8.51 0.79 -0.44
CA ARG A 559 7.99 2.13 -0.79
C ARG A 559 6.60 2.05 -1.42
N MET A 560 6.35 1.09 -2.31
CA MET A 560 5.01 0.88 -2.88
C MET A 560 4.01 0.41 -1.83
N GLU A 561 4.38 -0.50 -0.92
CA GLU A 561 3.52 -0.91 0.19
C GLU A 561 3.19 0.25 1.13
N LEU A 562 4.19 1.08 1.48
CA LEU A 562 3.97 2.30 2.27
C LEU A 562 3.01 3.27 1.57
N GLY A 563 3.21 3.57 0.29
CA GLY A 563 2.31 4.44 -0.48
C GLY A 563 0.87 3.91 -0.58
N ASN A 564 0.70 2.59 -0.71
CA ASN A 564 -0.61 1.93 -0.68
C ASN A 564 -1.29 2.09 0.69
N MET A 565 -0.53 1.89 1.78
CA MET A 565 -1.03 2.06 3.15
C MET A 565 -1.34 3.51 3.51
N GLU A 566 -0.56 4.48 3.03
CA GLU A 566 -0.83 5.91 3.17
C GLU A 566 -2.11 6.32 2.41
N SER A 567 -2.28 5.82 1.19
CA SER A 567 -3.50 6.02 0.39
C SER A 567 -4.74 5.48 1.10
N ALA A 568 -4.69 4.23 1.57
CA ALA A 568 -5.77 3.60 2.34
C ALA A 568 -6.09 4.37 3.64
N LEU A 569 -5.06 4.79 4.40
CA LEU A 569 -5.22 5.61 5.59
C LEU A 569 -5.84 6.99 5.29
N ASN A 570 -5.54 7.58 4.14
CA ASN A 570 -6.14 8.84 3.72
C ASN A 570 -7.61 8.69 3.31
N MET A 571 -7.97 7.59 2.63
CA MET A 571 -9.36 7.24 2.34
C MET A 571 -10.16 6.99 3.63
N GLU A 572 -9.61 6.24 4.58
CA GLU A 572 -10.26 5.99 5.89
C GLU A 572 -10.44 7.28 6.70
N ARG A 573 -9.45 8.19 6.68
CA ARG A 573 -9.61 9.53 7.25
C ARG A 573 -10.75 10.30 6.59
N GLN A 574 -10.87 10.24 5.27
CA GLN A 574 -11.95 10.90 4.51
C GLN A 574 -13.32 10.29 4.82
N ALA A 575 -13.44 8.97 4.93
CA ALA A 575 -14.64 8.26 5.35
C ALA A 575 -15.06 8.67 6.78
N SER A 576 -14.12 8.62 7.73
CA SER A 576 -14.32 9.06 9.11
C SER A 576 -14.73 10.54 9.21
N HIS A 577 -14.26 11.40 8.31
CA HIS A 577 -14.71 12.79 8.20
C HIS A 577 -16.12 12.93 7.61
N MET A 578 -16.54 12.02 6.72
CA MET A 578 -17.91 11.95 6.22
C MET A 578 -18.88 11.52 7.33
N ASP A 579 -18.54 10.46 8.06
CA ASP A 579 -19.36 9.93 9.16
C ASP A 579 -19.51 10.93 10.31
N LYS A 580 -18.47 11.72 10.60
CA LYS A 580 -18.57 12.83 11.57
C LYS A 580 -19.55 13.90 11.12
N ARG A 581 -19.75 14.13 9.81
CA ARG A 581 -20.77 15.05 9.28
C ARG A 581 -22.16 14.43 9.36
N THR A 582 -22.36 13.20 8.87
CA THR A 582 -23.67 12.53 8.89
C THR A 582 -24.18 12.33 10.33
N MET A 583 -23.29 12.02 11.27
CA MET A 583 -23.62 11.94 12.71
C MET A 583 -23.92 13.32 13.34
N ALA A 584 -23.29 14.41 12.88
CA ALA A 584 -23.62 15.76 13.32
C ALA A 584 -24.98 16.21 12.77
N GLU A 585 -25.27 15.94 11.49
CA GLU A 585 -26.58 16.17 10.89
C GLU A 585 -27.69 15.36 11.58
N LEU A 586 -27.45 14.07 11.85
CA LEU A 586 -28.40 13.20 12.52
C LEU A 586 -28.68 13.68 13.96
N ARG A 587 -27.65 14.11 14.70
CA ARG A 587 -27.83 14.77 16.01
C ARG A 587 -28.67 16.04 15.89
N SER A 588 -28.40 16.90 14.91
CA SER A 588 -29.18 18.11 14.68
C SER A 588 -30.65 17.81 14.35
N ARG A 589 -30.95 16.72 13.63
CA ARG A 589 -32.33 16.28 13.35
C ARG A 589 -33.04 15.76 14.60
N TYR A 590 -32.34 15.03 15.48
CA TYR A 590 -32.89 14.64 16.79
C TYR A 590 -33.11 15.84 17.71
N GLU A 591 -32.18 16.81 17.73
CA GLU A 591 -32.31 18.05 18.52
C GLU A 591 -33.57 18.84 18.14
N ILE A 592 -33.85 18.95 16.84
CA ILE A 592 -35.09 19.56 16.31
C ILE A 592 -36.31 18.71 16.70
N LEU A 593 -36.29 17.40 16.50
CA LEU A 593 -37.42 16.53 16.83
C LEU A 593 -37.78 16.55 18.33
N PHE A 594 -36.79 16.72 19.23
CA PHE A 594 -37.05 16.94 20.65
C PHE A 594 -37.69 18.31 20.93
N GLN A 595 -37.27 19.37 20.22
CA GLN A 595 -37.90 20.70 20.33
C GLN A 595 -39.36 20.68 19.83
N ASP A 596 -39.61 20.05 18.68
CA ASP A 596 -40.95 19.84 18.10
C ASP A 596 -41.85 19.08 19.10
N TYR A 597 -41.33 18.02 19.74
CA TYR A 597 -42.07 17.23 20.71
C TYR A 597 -42.38 18.01 21.99
N ASP A 598 -41.42 18.78 22.52
CA ASP A 598 -41.61 19.66 23.67
C ASP A 598 -42.61 20.80 23.37
N GLU A 599 -42.66 21.31 22.14
CA GLU A 599 -43.64 22.30 21.71
C GLU A 599 -45.03 21.69 21.56
N LEU A 600 -45.15 20.50 20.94
CA LEU A 600 -46.40 19.73 20.90
C LEU A 600 -46.93 19.40 22.30
N LEU A 601 -46.05 19.09 23.26
CA LEU A 601 -46.43 18.83 24.65
C LEU A 601 -46.98 20.08 25.36
N LYS A 602 -46.38 21.26 25.12
CA LYS A 602 -46.89 22.55 25.61
C LYS A 602 -48.25 22.87 24.99
N ILE A 603 -48.38 22.75 23.66
CA ILE A 603 -49.64 22.97 22.94
C ILE A 603 -50.73 22.03 23.47
N ASN A 604 -50.43 20.77 23.73
CA ASN A 604 -51.40 19.80 24.27
C ASN A 604 -51.84 20.16 25.70
N THR A 605 -50.91 20.53 26.58
CA THR A 605 -51.26 20.98 27.96
C THR A 605 -52.03 22.30 27.97
N GLU A 606 -51.73 23.24 27.07
CA GLU A 606 -52.53 24.45 26.87
C GLU A 606 -53.95 24.15 26.34
N LEU A 607 -54.08 23.22 25.37
CA LEU A 607 -55.38 22.83 24.84
C LEU A 607 -56.22 22.09 25.89
N GLN A 608 -55.60 21.27 26.74
CA GLN A 608 -56.29 20.65 27.89
C GLN A 608 -56.76 21.71 28.90
N ALA A 609 -55.91 22.69 29.23
CA ALA A 609 -56.27 23.80 30.13
C ALA A 609 -57.41 24.67 29.54
N LYS A 610 -57.33 25.03 28.26
CA LYS A 610 -58.41 25.75 27.54
C LYS A 610 -59.69 24.91 27.48
N THR A 611 -59.59 23.59 27.35
CA THR A 611 -60.76 22.69 27.33
C THR A 611 -61.45 22.63 28.70
N THR A 612 -60.71 22.50 29.80
CA THR A 612 -61.32 22.52 31.14
C THR A 612 -61.87 23.90 31.51
N GLU A 613 -61.21 24.99 31.10
CA GLU A 613 -61.72 26.35 31.27
C GLU A 613 -62.99 26.61 30.44
N LEU A 614 -63.06 26.13 29.19
CA LEU A 614 -64.25 26.21 28.35
C LEU A 614 -65.39 25.33 28.90
N GLN A 615 -65.11 24.14 29.43
CA GLN A 615 -66.12 23.32 30.10
C GLN A 615 -66.69 24.05 31.33
N ALA A 616 -65.84 24.67 32.16
CA ALA A 616 -66.28 25.48 33.31
C ALA A 616 -67.13 26.70 32.88
N LYS A 617 -66.78 27.37 31.78
CA LYS A 617 -67.55 28.51 31.23
C LYS A 617 -68.86 28.07 30.55
N THR A 618 -68.91 26.90 29.92
CA THR A 618 -70.09 26.36 29.22
C THR A 618 -71.25 26.04 30.19
N THR A 619 -70.98 25.92 31.49
CA THR A 619 -72.00 25.84 32.55
C THR A 619 -72.89 27.08 32.67
N GLN A 620 -72.62 28.17 31.92
CA GLN A 620 -73.51 29.33 31.78
C GLN A 620 -73.79 29.60 30.29
N ALA A 621 -75.07 29.71 29.92
CA ALA A 621 -75.48 29.82 28.53
C ALA A 621 -75.06 31.14 27.88
N ALA A 622 -74.18 31.07 26.88
CA ALA A 622 -73.64 32.25 26.19
C ALA A 622 -74.68 32.92 25.26
N PRO A 623 -74.71 34.27 25.18
CA PRO A 623 -75.67 34.99 24.34
C PRO A 623 -75.30 34.94 22.85
N PRO A 624 -76.28 34.95 21.92
CA PRO A 624 -76.07 34.61 20.51
C PRO A 624 -75.22 35.60 19.69
N GLY A 625 -74.89 36.78 20.22
CA GLY A 625 -74.04 37.77 19.53
C GLY A 625 -72.59 37.31 19.37
N GLN A 626 -71.99 36.78 20.43
CA GLN A 626 -70.56 36.39 20.45
C GLN A 626 -70.25 35.23 19.49
N VAL A 627 -71.24 34.37 19.21
CA VAL A 627 -71.11 33.25 18.26
C VAL A 627 -70.82 33.74 16.85
N LYS A 628 -71.36 34.91 16.43
CA LYS A 628 -71.09 35.48 15.11
C LYS A 628 -69.70 36.08 15.01
N GLU A 629 -69.25 36.79 16.05
CA GLU A 629 -67.93 37.41 16.12
C GLU A 629 -66.81 36.36 16.12
N MET A 630 -66.95 35.27 16.89
CA MET A 630 -66.02 34.14 16.81
C MET A 630 -66.01 33.48 15.42
N ARG A 631 -67.15 33.44 14.72
CA ARG A 631 -67.24 32.88 13.36
C ARG A 631 -66.46 33.72 12.36
N GLU A 632 -66.63 35.04 12.41
CA GLU A 632 -65.88 35.98 11.58
C GLU A 632 -64.37 35.96 11.91
N GLN A 633 -63.98 35.68 13.15
CA GLN A 633 -62.56 35.44 13.50
C GLN A 633 -62.04 34.10 12.93
N VAL A 634 -62.82 33.02 13.00
CA VAL A 634 -62.46 31.71 12.40
C VAL A 634 -62.33 31.82 10.87
N ASP A 635 -63.25 32.51 10.20
CA ASP A 635 -63.21 32.71 8.75
C ASP A 635 -61.96 33.52 8.32
N ASN A 636 -61.60 34.57 9.08
CA ASN A 636 -60.36 35.34 8.86
C ASN A 636 -59.09 34.51 9.10
N LEU A 637 -59.03 33.74 10.19
CA LEU A 637 -57.88 32.85 10.47
C LEU A 637 -57.75 31.76 9.40
N THR A 638 -58.86 31.21 8.91
CA THR A 638 -58.87 30.22 7.82
C THR A 638 -58.30 30.80 6.54
N ALA A 639 -58.69 32.02 6.16
CA ALA A 639 -58.11 32.72 5.01
C ALA A 639 -56.61 33.01 5.17
N GLN A 640 -56.16 33.30 6.41
CA GLN A 640 -54.76 33.54 6.72
C GLN A 640 -53.91 32.26 6.67
N VAL A 641 -54.47 31.11 7.08
CA VAL A 641 -53.82 29.79 6.93
C VAL A 641 -53.68 29.41 5.46
N ILE A 642 -54.75 29.52 4.64
CA ILE A 642 -54.69 29.19 3.20
C ILE A 642 -53.62 30.05 2.49
N SER A 643 -53.56 31.35 2.79
CA SER A 643 -52.53 32.27 2.27
C SER A 643 -51.11 31.86 2.67
N ALA A 644 -50.92 31.32 3.88
CA ALA A 644 -49.63 30.78 4.33
C ALA A 644 -49.28 29.45 3.66
N GLU A 645 -50.25 28.55 3.45
CA GLU A 645 -50.06 27.27 2.75
C GLU A 645 -49.63 27.47 1.29
N ASP A 646 -50.28 28.37 0.55
CA ASP A 646 -49.88 28.68 -0.83
C ASP A 646 -48.51 29.38 -0.88
N ALA A 647 -48.22 30.27 0.07
CA ALA A 647 -46.89 30.87 0.21
C ALA A 647 -45.79 29.89 0.65
N LEU A 648 -46.15 28.71 1.17
CA LEU A 648 -45.23 27.59 1.41
C LEU A 648 -45.05 26.75 0.15
N ARG A 649 -46.13 26.43 -0.60
CA ARG A 649 -46.05 25.77 -1.91
C ARG A 649 -45.12 26.49 -2.89
N ASP A 650 -45.24 27.81 -3.00
CA ASP A 650 -44.36 28.64 -3.84
C ASP A 650 -42.88 28.50 -3.46
N ARG A 651 -42.58 28.38 -2.16
CA ARG A 651 -41.22 28.15 -1.64
C ARG A 651 -40.75 26.73 -1.91
N GLU A 652 -41.61 25.72 -1.72
CA GLU A 652 -41.29 24.33 -2.05
C GLU A 652 -40.97 24.16 -3.53
N ASP A 653 -41.78 24.75 -4.43
CA ASP A 653 -41.54 24.65 -5.87
C ASP A 653 -40.31 25.44 -6.30
N LYS A 654 -39.93 26.50 -5.56
CA LYS A 654 -38.63 27.15 -5.73
C LYS A 654 -37.48 26.25 -5.24
N LEU A 655 -37.64 25.55 -4.12
CA LEU A 655 -36.65 24.59 -3.59
C LEU A 655 -36.48 23.38 -4.52
N LYS A 656 -37.57 22.84 -5.10
CA LYS A 656 -37.53 21.76 -6.10
C LYS A 656 -36.72 22.19 -7.33
N ARG A 657 -36.97 23.39 -7.86
CA ARG A 657 -36.21 23.98 -8.98
C ARG A 657 -34.72 24.16 -8.66
N LEU A 658 -34.39 24.77 -7.52
CA LEU A 658 -32.99 24.95 -7.09
C LEU A 658 -32.28 23.61 -6.83
N THR A 659 -32.99 22.60 -6.30
CA THR A 659 -32.44 21.25 -6.09
C THR A 659 -32.15 20.56 -7.43
N GLN A 660 -33.03 20.72 -8.42
CA GLN A 660 -32.83 20.21 -9.77
C GLN A 660 -31.64 20.91 -10.45
N GLU A 661 -31.52 22.23 -10.33
CA GLU A 661 -30.40 23.03 -10.84
C GLU A 661 -29.06 22.59 -10.21
N ILE A 662 -29.01 22.42 -8.88
CA ILE A 662 -27.86 21.86 -8.17
C ILE A 662 -27.55 20.42 -8.63
N SER A 663 -28.56 19.61 -8.91
CA SER A 663 -28.36 18.24 -9.41
C SER A 663 -27.79 18.20 -10.84
N GLN A 664 -28.05 19.23 -11.65
CA GLN A 664 -27.46 19.34 -12.99
C GLN A 664 -26.03 19.86 -12.91
N MET A 665 -25.79 20.96 -12.19
CA MET A 665 -24.43 21.49 -11.97
C MET A 665 -23.46 20.44 -11.39
N ARG A 666 -23.96 19.48 -10.60
CA ARG A 666 -23.15 18.34 -10.11
C ARG A 666 -22.67 17.42 -11.23
N LYS A 667 -23.53 17.08 -12.20
CA LYS A 667 -23.14 16.29 -13.38
C LYS A 667 -22.16 17.06 -14.25
N ASP A 668 -22.44 18.35 -14.49
CA ASP A 668 -21.57 19.23 -15.28
C ASP A 668 -20.17 19.34 -14.62
N MET A 669 -20.09 19.26 -13.27
CA MET A 669 -18.83 19.16 -12.53
C MET A 669 -18.16 17.78 -12.58
N GLU A 670 -18.89 16.70 -12.84
CA GLU A 670 -18.34 15.34 -13.00
C GLU A 670 -17.62 15.17 -14.37
N GLU A 671 -17.95 16.00 -15.37
CA GLU A 671 -17.25 16.04 -16.67
C GLU A 671 -15.86 16.72 -16.57
N VAL A 672 -15.67 17.68 -15.66
CA VAL A 672 -14.44 18.48 -15.56
C VAL A 672 -13.19 17.63 -15.23
N PRO A 673 -13.22 16.66 -14.29
CA PRO A 673 -12.13 15.71 -14.09
C PRO A 673 -11.77 14.89 -15.33
N VAL A 674 -12.76 14.49 -16.14
CA VAL A 674 -12.56 13.68 -17.34
C VAL A 674 -11.86 14.52 -18.42
N LEU A 675 -12.34 15.74 -18.67
CA LEU A 675 -11.72 16.68 -19.60
C LEU A 675 -10.29 17.06 -19.16
N LYS A 676 -10.05 17.19 -17.85
CA LYS A 676 -8.70 17.43 -17.34
C LYS A 676 -7.78 16.22 -17.56
N ALA A 677 -8.23 15.00 -17.23
CA ALA A 677 -7.46 13.79 -17.48
C ALA A 677 -7.12 13.61 -18.96
N GLN A 678 -8.08 13.90 -19.87
CA GLN A 678 -7.86 13.90 -21.31
C GLN A 678 -6.80 14.94 -21.74
N ALA A 679 -6.82 16.15 -21.16
CA ALA A 679 -5.82 17.17 -21.44
C ALA A 679 -4.42 16.81 -20.91
N ASP A 680 -4.32 16.16 -19.75
CA ASP A 680 -3.05 15.66 -19.20
C ASP A 680 -2.49 14.47 -20.03
N VAL A 681 -3.34 13.58 -20.54
CA VAL A 681 -2.93 12.52 -21.49
C VAL A 681 -2.41 13.11 -22.81
N PHE A 682 -3.17 14.01 -23.46
CA PHE A 682 -2.69 14.66 -24.69
C PHE A 682 -1.40 15.48 -24.50
N ARG A 683 -1.17 15.99 -23.28
CA ARG A 683 0.09 16.65 -22.92
C ARG A 683 1.24 15.64 -22.82
N GLN A 684 1.03 14.50 -22.17
CA GLN A 684 2.01 13.41 -22.11
C GLN A 684 2.33 12.83 -23.50
N ASP A 685 1.32 12.60 -24.33
CA ASP A 685 1.50 12.14 -25.72
C ASP A 685 2.39 13.12 -26.53
N PHE A 686 2.15 14.43 -26.36
CA PHE A 686 2.92 15.49 -27.04
C PHE A 686 4.33 15.69 -26.46
N GLU A 687 4.53 15.45 -25.17
CA GLU A 687 5.84 15.40 -24.52
C GLU A 687 6.65 14.19 -25.03
N ALA A 688 6.06 13.00 -25.11
CA ALA A 688 6.68 11.78 -25.64
C ALA A 688 7.01 11.87 -27.15
N GLU A 689 6.08 12.35 -27.98
CA GLU A 689 6.30 12.59 -29.42
C GLU A 689 7.39 13.65 -29.68
N ARG A 690 7.58 14.60 -28.75
CA ARG A 690 8.68 15.57 -28.78
C ARG A 690 10.01 14.91 -28.47
N GLU A 691 10.11 14.13 -27.40
CA GLU A 691 11.33 13.41 -27.03
C GLU A 691 11.75 12.42 -28.12
N ALA A 692 10.78 11.66 -28.68
CA ALA A 692 11.00 10.76 -29.81
C ALA A 692 11.56 11.51 -31.03
N ARG A 693 11.04 12.70 -31.38
CA ARG A 693 11.61 13.55 -32.44
C ARG A 693 13.00 14.08 -32.12
N GLN A 694 13.25 14.51 -30.89
CA GLN A 694 14.56 15.02 -30.49
C GLN A 694 15.62 13.94 -30.57
N LYS A 695 15.31 12.72 -30.10
CA LYS A 695 16.19 11.55 -30.25
C LYS A 695 16.44 11.22 -31.72
N ALA A 696 15.39 11.09 -32.53
CA ALA A 696 15.52 10.79 -33.96
C ALA A 696 16.32 11.86 -34.72
N HIS A 697 16.25 13.13 -34.31
CA HIS A 697 17.09 14.19 -34.87
C HIS A 697 18.56 14.08 -34.43
N GLY A 698 18.83 13.66 -33.19
CA GLY A 698 20.18 13.34 -32.72
C GLY A 698 20.79 12.17 -33.50
N ASP A 699 20.04 11.07 -33.62
CA ASP A 699 20.42 9.89 -34.40
C ASP A 699 20.69 10.25 -35.88
N MET A 700 19.83 11.09 -36.48
CA MET A 700 20.02 11.63 -37.83
C MET A 700 21.31 12.44 -37.98
N GLN A 701 21.61 13.32 -37.02
CA GLN A 701 22.82 14.14 -37.04
C GLN A 701 24.09 13.29 -36.88
N THR A 702 24.05 12.24 -36.04
CA THR A 702 25.16 11.28 -35.90
C THR A 702 25.38 10.48 -37.18
N LEU A 703 24.31 10.01 -37.83
CA LEU A 703 24.39 9.32 -39.12
C LEU A 703 24.88 10.24 -40.25
N GLU A 704 24.53 11.52 -40.23
CA GLU A 704 25.04 12.50 -41.19
C GLU A 704 26.55 12.72 -41.03
N GLN A 705 27.04 12.84 -39.79
CA GLN A 705 28.48 12.92 -39.50
C GLN A 705 29.24 11.68 -40.00
N GLN A 706 28.77 10.47 -39.66
CA GLN A 706 29.35 9.21 -40.14
C GLN A 706 29.35 9.12 -41.68
N ASN A 707 28.31 9.64 -42.35
CA ASN A 707 28.25 9.65 -43.80
C ASN A 707 29.29 10.63 -44.40
N GLN A 708 29.50 11.79 -43.78
CA GLN A 708 30.53 12.75 -44.20
C GLN A 708 31.95 12.18 -43.99
N GLU A 709 32.21 11.50 -42.87
CA GLU A 709 33.48 10.80 -42.61
C GLU A 709 33.75 9.71 -43.65
N LEU A 710 32.77 8.83 -43.92
CA LEU A 710 32.89 7.79 -44.95
C LEU A 710 33.03 8.36 -46.37
N GLN A 711 32.43 9.51 -46.67
CA GLN A 711 32.64 10.21 -47.95
C GLN A 711 34.08 10.75 -48.07
N LEU A 712 34.65 11.30 -46.99
CA LEU A 712 36.04 11.76 -46.96
C LEU A 712 37.03 10.60 -47.10
N GLU A 713 36.80 9.48 -46.41
CA GLU A 713 37.60 8.24 -46.58
C GLU A 713 37.52 7.72 -48.02
N ASN A 714 36.31 7.64 -48.60
CA ASN A 714 36.12 7.24 -50.00
C ASN A 714 36.78 8.21 -50.99
N GLN A 715 36.88 9.50 -50.66
CA GLN A 715 37.61 10.47 -51.48
C GLN A 715 39.12 10.26 -51.35
N GLN A 716 39.66 10.09 -50.14
CA GLN A 716 41.08 9.81 -49.92
C GLN A 716 41.53 8.54 -50.66
N LEU A 717 40.78 7.45 -50.57
CA LEU A 717 41.07 6.20 -51.29
C LEU A 717 41.02 6.36 -52.82
N ARG A 718 40.17 7.26 -53.35
CA ARG A 718 40.15 7.61 -54.78
C ARG A 718 41.36 8.44 -55.18
N ASP A 719 41.74 9.43 -54.38
CA ASP A 719 42.91 10.27 -54.61
C ASP A 719 44.21 9.43 -54.54
N GLU A 720 44.31 8.48 -53.61
CA GLU A 720 45.40 7.49 -53.56
C GLU A 720 45.45 6.61 -54.81
N MET A 721 44.30 6.09 -55.27
CA MET A 721 44.21 5.31 -56.51
C MET A 721 44.55 6.14 -57.75
N GLU A 722 44.19 7.42 -57.79
CA GLU A 722 44.61 8.37 -58.83
C GLU A 722 46.12 8.63 -58.79
N VAL A 723 46.71 8.82 -57.60
CA VAL A 723 48.15 9.01 -57.42
C VAL A 723 48.91 7.75 -57.83
N TYR A 724 48.45 6.56 -57.44
CA TYR A 724 49.02 5.28 -57.87
C TYR A 724 48.96 5.11 -59.39
N THR A 725 47.80 5.38 -60.00
CA THR A 725 47.59 5.29 -61.45
C THR A 725 48.46 6.31 -62.21
N ARG A 726 48.53 7.56 -61.74
CA ARG A 726 49.37 8.63 -62.28
C ARG A 726 50.86 8.30 -62.15
N ASN A 727 51.28 7.70 -61.04
CA ASN A 727 52.66 7.23 -60.83
C ASN A 727 53.03 6.07 -61.77
N ALA A 728 52.14 5.07 -61.91
CA ALA A 728 52.34 3.95 -62.83
C ALA A 728 52.40 4.40 -64.30
N LEU A 729 51.51 5.30 -64.73
CA LEU A 729 51.55 5.92 -66.05
C LEU A 729 52.83 6.75 -66.25
N GLY A 730 53.23 7.54 -65.24
CA GLY A 730 54.46 8.32 -65.28
C GLY A 730 55.73 7.47 -65.29
N GLU A 731 55.72 6.28 -64.67
CA GLU A 731 56.82 5.32 -64.78
C GLU A 731 56.84 4.62 -66.15
N MET A 732 55.68 4.21 -66.68
CA MET A 732 55.55 3.67 -68.04
C MET A 732 56.04 4.69 -69.09
N GLN A 733 55.66 5.97 -68.95
CA GLN A 733 56.18 7.05 -69.80
C GLN A 733 57.68 7.26 -69.62
N ARG A 734 58.23 7.20 -68.41
CA ARG A 734 59.70 7.25 -68.19
C ARG A 734 60.44 6.05 -68.82
N ARG A 735 59.81 4.88 -68.89
CA ARG A 735 60.33 3.68 -69.57
C ARG A 735 60.23 3.74 -71.11
N HIS A 736 59.43 4.65 -71.68
CA HIS A 736 59.22 4.80 -73.13
C HIS A 736 59.55 6.18 -73.72
N GLY A 737 59.97 7.15 -72.91
CA GLY A 737 60.27 8.53 -73.31
C GLY A 737 61.61 8.70 -74.04
N GLY A 738 61.75 8.11 -75.24
CA GLY A 738 63.04 8.02 -75.93
C GLY A 738 63.02 7.81 -77.45
N ALA A 739 62.02 8.30 -78.18
CA ALA A 739 62.01 8.28 -79.65
C ALA A 739 61.22 9.48 -80.26
N PRO A 740 61.61 10.02 -81.45
CA PRO A 740 60.96 11.18 -82.06
C PRO A 740 59.88 10.85 -83.11
N GLN A 741 58.81 11.66 -83.12
CA GLN A 741 57.94 12.12 -84.23
C GLN A 741 57.64 11.22 -85.45
N ILE A 742 56.35 11.07 -85.80
CA ILE A 742 55.71 11.22 -87.15
C ILE A 742 54.23 10.75 -87.12
N GLY A 743 53.36 11.36 -87.94
CA GLY A 743 51.98 10.91 -88.26
C GLY A 743 51.62 11.28 -89.72
N PRO A 744 50.34 11.26 -90.19
CA PRO A 744 49.08 10.85 -89.54
C PRO A 744 48.65 9.43 -90.03
N PRO A 745 47.54 9.07 -90.76
CA PRO A 745 46.40 9.79 -91.38
C PRO A 745 44.99 9.32 -90.90
N SER A 746 43.93 9.61 -91.66
CA SER A 746 42.51 9.19 -91.49
C SER A 746 41.80 9.14 -92.88
N PRO A 747 40.52 8.72 -93.06
CA PRO A 747 39.56 7.93 -92.26
C PRO A 747 39.14 6.60 -92.99
N PRO A 748 38.06 5.84 -92.62
CA PRO A 748 36.65 6.17 -92.95
C PRO A 748 35.62 5.80 -91.84
N ALA A 749 34.32 5.69 -92.17
CA ALA A 749 33.19 5.78 -91.20
C ALA A 749 32.27 4.52 -91.09
N ASN A 750 31.23 4.64 -90.24
CA ASN A 750 30.09 3.74 -89.96
C ASN A 750 30.35 2.42 -89.20
N VAL A 751 29.93 2.33 -87.92
CA VAL A 751 28.58 1.85 -87.50
C VAL A 751 28.19 2.55 -86.18
N PRO A 752 26.94 3.01 -85.95
CA PRO A 752 26.53 3.54 -84.64
C PRO A 752 26.25 2.41 -83.62
N ARG A 753 26.67 2.58 -82.37
CA ARG A 753 26.32 1.70 -81.23
C ARG A 753 25.91 2.55 -80.03
N ALA A 754 24.96 2.05 -79.25
CA ALA A 754 24.21 2.84 -78.27
C ALA A 754 25.05 3.37 -77.09
N ASN A 755 24.76 4.61 -76.67
CA ASN A 755 25.05 5.08 -75.32
C ASN A 755 24.05 4.44 -74.34
N PRO A 756 24.48 3.89 -73.19
CA PRO A 756 23.63 3.84 -72.00
C PRO A 756 23.41 5.27 -71.45
N PRO A 757 22.30 5.53 -70.73
CA PRO A 757 21.99 6.86 -70.21
C PRO A 757 22.88 7.24 -69.00
N PRO A 758 23.02 8.54 -68.70
CA PRO A 758 23.54 8.99 -67.40
C PRO A 758 22.57 8.58 -66.27
N MET A 759 23.11 8.28 -65.09
CA MET A 759 22.31 7.97 -63.90
C MET A 759 21.68 9.24 -63.33
N GLU A 760 20.38 9.44 -63.55
CA GLU A 760 19.61 10.52 -62.95
C GLU A 760 19.37 10.24 -61.46
N TYR A 761 20.18 10.86 -60.59
CA TYR A 761 19.94 10.81 -59.14
C TYR A 761 18.81 11.78 -58.76
N ALA A 762 17.57 11.32 -58.94
CA ALA A 762 16.37 12.10 -58.62
C ALA A 762 16.24 12.30 -57.10
N GLY A 763 16.38 13.54 -56.62
CA GLY A 763 16.42 13.82 -55.18
C GLY A 763 16.29 15.29 -54.75
N ASN A 764 15.60 16.14 -55.54
CA ASN A 764 15.35 17.53 -55.14
C ASN A 764 13.88 17.74 -54.71
N TYR A 765 13.64 17.82 -53.40
CA TYR A 765 12.39 18.32 -52.83
C TYR A 765 12.65 19.36 -51.73
N GLY A 766 12.81 20.60 -52.17
CA GLY A 766 12.44 21.86 -51.50
C GLY A 766 12.46 21.98 -49.96
N TYR A 767 13.39 22.79 -49.47
CA TYR A 767 13.28 23.45 -48.16
C TYR A 767 11.95 24.20 -47.96
N PRO A 768 11.29 24.04 -46.81
CA PRO A 768 10.49 25.09 -46.19
C PRO A 768 11.40 26.02 -45.37
N ARG A 769 11.16 27.34 -45.42
CA ARG A 769 11.78 28.30 -44.48
C ARG A 769 11.27 28.05 -43.05
N GLY A 770 12.16 28.13 -42.06
CA GLY A 770 11.80 28.00 -40.65
C GLY A 770 11.00 29.17 -40.09
N TYR A 771 10.31 28.91 -38.99
CA TYR A 771 9.78 29.92 -38.07
C TYR A 771 10.69 29.98 -36.83
N PRO A 772 11.06 31.18 -36.33
CA PRO A 772 11.84 31.29 -35.10
C PRO A 772 10.95 31.11 -33.87
N TYR A 773 11.36 30.24 -32.94
CA TYR A 773 10.84 30.25 -31.57
C TYR A 773 11.87 30.94 -30.66
N PRO A 774 11.47 31.85 -29.73
CA PRO A 774 12.45 32.56 -28.90
C PRO A 774 13.15 31.64 -27.90
N GLY A 775 14.46 31.83 -27.73
CA GLY A 775 15.20 31.29 -26.58
C GLY A 775 14.90 32.08 -25.30
N PRO A 776 15.24 31.54 -24.12
CA PRO A 776 15.08 32.23 -22.84
C PRO A 776 16.04 33.42 -22.72
N HIS A 777 15.69 34.39 -21.88
CA HIS A 777 16.56 35.52 -21.54
C HIS A 777 16.55 35.71 -20.02
N GLU A 778 17.74 35.89 -19.44
CA GLU A 778 17.93 36.05 -18.00
C GLU A 778 17.55 37.45 -17.48
N ASP A 779 17.32 37.48 -16.17
CA ASP A 779 17.13 38.58 -15.21
C ASP A 779 17.46 40.02 -15.65
N PHE A 780 16.64 40.98 -15.22
CA PHE A 780 17.10 42.20 -14.51
C PHE A 780 15.97 42.89 -13.70
N PHE A 781 16.38 43.70 -12.72
CA PHE A 781 15.54 44.37 -11.69
C PHE A 781 14.73 45.58 -12.22
N TYR A 782 13.52 45.84 -11.69
CA TYR A 782 13.29 46.88 -10.66
C TYR A 782 11.85 46.96 -10.05
N ASP A 783 11.77 47.66 -8.91
CA ASP A 783 10.65 47.98 -7.99
C ASP A 783 9.43 48.78 -8.59
N GLY A 784 8.27 48.87 -7.91
CA GLY A 784 7.15 49.70 -8.40
C GLY A 784 5.71 49.66 -7.79
N GLN A 785 5.51 49.61 -6.47
CA GLN A 785 4.32 50.11 -5.69
C GLN A 785 2.83 50.07 -6.22
N MET A 786 1.95 49.48 -5.37
CA MET A 786 0.62 49.97 -4.88
C MET A 786 -0.57 50.36 -5.82
N GLY A 787 -1.80 49.90 -5.51
CA GLY A 787 -3.01 50.77 -5.63
C GLY A 787 -4.39 50.23 -6.08
N ASN A 788 -5.17 49.62 -5.16
CA ASN A 788 -6.64 49.76 -4.94
C ASN A 788 -7.73 49.66 -6.06
N ASN A 789 -8.70 48.75 -5.82
CA ASN A 789 -10.18 48.89 -5.90
C ASN A 789 -10.95 49.04 -7.26
N ASP A 790 -11.70 47.97 -7.63
CA ASP A 790 -13.18 47.89 -7.88
C ASP A 790 -13.96 48.90 -8.78
N PRO A 791 -15.18 48.56 -9.31
CA PRO A 791 -15.82 47.25 -9.53
C PRO A 791 -16.58 47.09 -10.89
N LEU A 792 -17.25 45.94 -11.09
CA LEU A 792 -18.40 45.65 -12.00
C LEU A 792 -18.25 45.85 -13.54
N GLN A 793 -18.28 44.74 -14.32
CA GLN A 793 -19.49 44.29 -15.06
C GLN A 793 -19.22 42.97 -15.85
N PRO A 794 -20.20 42.06 -15.98
CA PRO A 794 -20.07 40.86 -16.81
C PRO A 794 -20.45 41.13 -18.28
N MET A 795 -19.61 40.68 -19.23
CA MET A 795 -19.93 40.70 -20.66
C MET A 795 -20.47 39.36 -21.15
N ASN A 796 -21.45 39.45 -22.05
CA ASN A 796 -22.28 38.33 -22.50
C ASN A 796 -21.53 37.48 -23.54
N MET A 797 -21.28 36.18 -23.26
CA MET A 797 -20.77 35.22 -24.24
C MET A 797 -21.94 34.43 -24.84
N ALA A 798 -22.30 34.76 -26.08
CA ALA A 798 -23.38 34.09 -26.81
C ALA A 798 -22.94 32.73 -27.39
N GLN A 799 -23.85 31.76 -27.41
CA GLN A 799 -23.61 30.41 -27.94
C GLN A 799 -23.30 30.39 -29.45
N PRO A 800 -22.29 29.64 -29.91
CA PRO A 800 -22.18 29.20 -31.28
C PRO A 800 -23.13 28.02 -31.54
N ARG A 801 -24.14 28.27 -32.37
CA ARG A 801 -25.15 27.31 -32.84
C ARG A 801 -24.49 26.17 -33.64
N VAL A 802 -24.77 24.91 -33.30
CA VAL A 802 -24.36 23.75 -34.10
C VAL A 802 -25.01 23.83 -35.49
N GLN A 803 -24.21 23.75 -36.55
CA GLN A 803 -24.69 23.55 -37.92
C GLN A 803 -23.96 22.39 -38.59
N ASN A 804 -24.75 21.43 -39.04
CA ASN A 804 -24.32 20.18 -39.63
C ASN A 804 -23.90 20.43 -41.09
N PHE A 805 -22.70 19.99 -41.49
CA PHE A 805 -22.26 19.99 -42.88
C PHE A 805 -21.57 18.66 -43.22
N GLN A 806 -22.02 18.05 -44.32
CA GLN A 806 -21.46 16.82 -44.89
C GLN A 806 -20.45 17.17 -46.00
N GLN A 807 -19.83 16.11 -46.56
CA GLN A 807 -18.82 16.09 -47.63
C GLN A 807 -17.40 16.42 -47.12
N ALA A 808 -16.45 15.47 -47.07
CA ALA A 808 -15.93 14.52 -48.07
C ALA A 808 -14.85 15.13 -48.99
N VAL A 809 -13.61 14.70 -48.77
CA VAL A 809 -12.38 14.99 -49.52
C VAL A 809 -11.46 13.75 -49.44
N PRO A 810 -10.50 13.53 -50.36
CA PRO A 810 -10.34 12.21 -50.97
C PRO A 810 -9.10 11.42 -50.53
N ALA A 811 -9.12 10.11 -50.79
CA ALA A 811 -7.99 9.21 -50.56
C ALA A 811 -7.19 8.92 -51.84
N ILE A 812 -5.86 9.13 -51.78
CA ILE A 812 -4.83 8.38 -52.52
C ILE A 812 -3.55 8.35 -51.64
N PRO A 813 -2.56 7.45 -51.86
CA PRO A 813 -2.53 6.19 -51.12
C PRO A 813 -1.28 6.01 -50.23
N ARG A 814 -1.34 5.03 -49.30
CA ARG A 814 -0.13 4.36 -48.80
C ARG A 814 0.09 3.04 -49.56
N PRO A 815 1.33 2.55 -49.70
CA PRO A 815 1.63 1.37 -50.50
C PRO A 815 1.03 0.09 -49.89
N ALA A 816 0.62 -0.83 -50.75
CA ALA A 816 0.12 -2.13 -50.31
C ALA A 816 1.25 -3.03 -49.80
N SER A 817 1.03 -3.64 -48.65
CA SER A 817 1.66 -4.90 -48.24
C SER A 817 0.53 -5.93 -48.03
N PRO A 818 0.77 -7.24 -48.26
CA PRO A 818 -0.32 -8.17 -48.57
C PRO A 818 -1.04 -8.76 -47.34
N ASP A 819 -2.12 -9.49 -47.63
CA ASP A 819 -2.68 -10.57 -46.82
C ASP A 819 -3.28 -10.20 -45.45
N THR A 820 -4.22 -9.25 -45.44
CA THR A 820 -5.31 -9.23 -44.45
C THR A 820 -6.52 -10.00 -44.99
N GLU A 821 -6.53 -11.33 -44.84
CA GLU A 821 -7.76 -12.13 -44.98
C GLU A 821 -8.80 -11.65 -43.97
N GLU A 822 -10.05 -11.42 -44.40
CA GLU A 822 -11.14 -10.99 -43.51
C GLU A 822 -11.55 -12.13 -42.57
N LYS A 823 -11.10 -12.02 -41.31
CA LYS A 823 -11.22 -13.06 -40.29
C LYS A 823 -12.61 -13.02 -39.63
N SER A 824 -13.58 -13.68 -40.27
CA SER A 824 -14.95 -13.79 -39.78
C SER A 824 -15.21 -15.04 -38.94
N CYS A 825 -15.94 -14.91 -37.82
CA CYS A 825 -16.39 -16.06 -37.03
C CYS A 825 -17.49 -16.86 -37.75
N PRO A 826 -17.33 -18.18 -37.99
CA PRO A 826 -18.27 -18.96 -38.81
C PRO A 826 -19.66 -19.19 -38.18
N LYS A 827 -19.85 -18.84 -36.89
CA LYS A 827 -21.12 -19.03 -36.17
C LYS A 827 -21.99 -17.77 -36.12
N CYS A 828 -21.38 -16.59 -36.00
CA CYS A 828 -22.09 -15.29 -35.92
C CYS A 828 -21.83 -14.37 -37.12
N ASN A 829 -20.85 -14.70 -37.96
CA ASN A 829 -20.39 -13.95 -39.14
C ASN A 829 -19.85 -12.52 -38.86
N ASN A 830 -19.52 -12.20 -37.60
CA ASN A 830 -18.79 -10.99 -37.24
C ASN A 830 -17.34 -11.06 -37.76
N VAL A 831 -16.83 -9.94 -38.28
CA VAL A 831 -15.46 -9.79 -38.81
C VAL A 831 -14.56 -9.15 -37.76
N PHE A 832 -13.36 -9.69 -37.56
CA PHE A 832 -12.38 -9.23 -36.58
C PHE A 832 -11.08 -8.76 -37.26
N PRO A 833 -10.36 -7.79 -36.68
CA PRO A 833 -9.19 -7.17 -37.32
C PRO A 833 -7.95 -8.08 -37.35
N ASP A 834 -7.90 -9.10 -36.49
CA ASP A 834 -6.78 -10.00 -36.30
C ASP A 834 -7.25 -11.43 -35.94
N LEU A 835 -6.31 -12.36 -35.78
CA LEU A 835 -6.62 -13.77 -35.53
C LEU A 835 -6.84 -14.08 -34.04
N ASP A 836 -6.21 -13.34 -33.13
CA ASP A 836 -6.29 -13.58 -31.69
C ASP A 836 -7.64 -13.09 -31.15
N THR A 837 -8.10 -11.90 -31.58
CA THR A 837 -9.45 -11.40 -31.28
C THR A 837 -10.53 -12.32 -31.87
N LEU A 838 -10.32 -12.86 -33.08
CA LEU A 838 -11.20 -13.89 -33.63
C LEU A 838 -11.19 -15.16 -32.76
N GLN A 839 -10.02 -15.62 -32.31
CA GLN A 839 -9.89 -16.88 -31.56
C GLN A 839 -10.53 -16.79 -30.17
N ILE A 840 -10.35 -15.68 -29.45
CA ILE A 840 -11.05 -15.39 -28.19
C ILE A 840 -12.55 -15.43 -28.41
N HIS A 841 -13.05 -14.69 -29.42
CA HIS A 841 -14.48 -14.66 -29.71
C HIS A 841 -15.03 -16.02 -30.17
N VAL A 842 -14.27 -16.81 -30.92
CA VAL A 842 -14.69 -18.15 -31.37
C VAL A 842 -14.81 -19.12 -30.18
N MET A 843 -13.96 -19.02 -29.16
CA MET A 843 -14.15 -19.81 -27.92
C MET A 843 -15.46 -19.44 -27.23
N GLU A 844 -15.66 -18.16 -26.88
CA GLU A 844 -16.89 -17.70 -26.21
C GLU A 844 -18.16 -17.94 -27.03
N CYS A 845 -18.06 -17.82 -28.36
CA CYS A 845 -19.17 -18.00 -29.29
C CYS A 845 -19.48 -19.49 -29.53
N LEU A 846 -18.52 -20.41 -29.41
CA LEU A 846 -18.81 -21.85 -29.51
C LEU A 846 -19.54 -22.37 -28.27
N ASP A 847 -19.20 -21.88 -27.08
CA ASP A 847 -19.74 -22.31 -25.79
C ASP A 847 -21.17 -21.79 -25.47
N ASN A 848 -21.74 -20.92 -26.33
CA ASN A 848 -23.13 -20.41 -26.24
C ASN A 848 -23.95 -20.74 -27.50
#